data_AF-A0A9D6N915-F1
#
_entry.id   AF-A0A9D6N915-F1
#
_cell.length_a   1.000
_cell.length_b   1.000
_cell.length_c   1.000
_cell.angle_alpha   90.00
_cell.angle_beta   90.00
_cell.angle_gamma   90.00
#
_symmetry.space_group_name_H-M   'P 1'
#
loop_
_entity.id
_entity.type
_entity.pdbx_description
1 polymer ?
#
loop_
_entity_poly.entity_id
_entity_poly.type
_entity_poly.pdbx_seq_one_letter_code
_entity_poly.pdbx_strand_id
1 'polypeptide(L)'
;MSETVHGRGRRGIIWRMGPPIRFRKQPLGIALITVLVATLLLVLLIGAFIGVSRANSSLTGNSLWRQGAYQACMSALEYARSGLEADLAWGAEDYVFTETAMPNGSNPLVVVTPDSVDPTLLRGYLDSDANLSSSDARSKAHLKFTLRVSNNLAGLAPLPGPPAVPSKAVRLEITGSCGRITRKMQALLRRRPYSHDAILANHDIRMADDTENWEILSRDAHLNRIRSNGNIIGPHWDKIRFSGKVGLAMATSDVRLNGQSLTSNPELVEEVEAATRGRFQTRAPEIIVPDLEQGDLEMPETELQVPGGSYTFGQAEGLSWEPVTFFLDTDGNPDNGAEDGPYVRYRQNKTFYSTLRTPGGTYVSLTSTGERSTPFGSPDSPTWGYDSPGPTGLQGGPYAEQNDSPVLAQNPLGQKKFQVNLLSERFVLSSGVKVTPQPGPCQDLIIPEGKILFGYDYDPAEGYIFQALSDGLSAALRDPGQYMSAFVADGDVVIGGGSGYGSIYAEGNVVLSASSGLRATPDLAVSLRGRGIQLNPVDPPAPSDEGTSLGPDFPAFGTAMEGYGNWSVLNNWMALDATQAGPFTDDLLQCSIGSDADEIWSELTGGDPLPDSVPSSIASGDLSLQEYVQLREFWRSGNGEWFTDTMAGQVKSAATNQITTWAYWADVYQTTLNDYMSGPEPVSPDMYFVGLVWAGDRGFSADANGNSLLIEGALVSQGSVVVKKTSRFQTVYNRLYLDDVLKDKPGLMRMEQLFVNIQ
;
A
#
# COMPACT_ATOMS: atom_id res chain seq x y z
N MET A 1 76.25 -24.58 60.46
CA MET A 1 75.42 -24.26 61.63
C MET A 1 74.29 -25.27 61.60
N SER A 2 74.38 -26.35 62.40
CA SER A 2 74.11 -26.32 63.85
C SER A 2 72.64 -25.95 64.07
N GLU A 3 71.84 -26.60 64.89
CA GLU A 3 72.05 -27.58 65.94
C GLU A 3 70.59 -27.91 66.38
N THR A 4 70.17 -29.17 66.40
CA THR A 4 70.07 -30.01 67.63
C THR A 4 68.98 -29.57 68.63
N VAL A 5 68.10 -30.50 69.04
CA VAL A 5 68.11 -31.16 70.38
C VAL A 5 67.05 -30.53 71.30
N HIS A 6 66.29 -31.19 72.18
CA HIS A 6 66.20 -32.52 72.80
C HIS A 6 64.75 -32.64 73.33
N GLY A 7 64.22 -33.75 73.86
CA GLY A 7 64.81 -34.97 74.41
C GLY A 7 63.67 -35.90 74.84
N ARG A 8 63.90 -37.21 74.85
CA ARG A 8 64.33 -38.05 76.00
C ARG A 8 63.15 -38.83 76.59
N GLY A 9 63.30 -40.15 76.55
CA GLY A 9 62.45 -41.09 77.27
C GLY A 9 62.90 -42.54 77.11
N ARG A 10 64.14 -42.86 77.52
CA ARG A 10 64.65 -44.24 77.64
C ARG A 10 63.89 -44.99 78.74
N ARG A 11 63.42 -46.20 78.45
CA ARG A 11 63.47 -47.36 79.35
C ARG A 11 63.72 -48.61 78.51
N GLY A 12 64.86 -49.27 78.76
CA GLY A 12 65.16 -50.57 78.19
C GLY A 12 64.50 -51.68 79.00
N ILE A 13 64.23 -52.83 78.36
CA ILE A 13 64.01 -54.14 78.96
C ILE A 13 64.56 -55.20 77.99
N ILE A 14 65.70 -55.78 78.40
CA ILE A 14 66.04 -57.22 78.49
C ILE A 14 65.73 -58.12 77.28
N TRP A 15 66.83 -58.63 76.71
CA TRP A 15 66.91 -59.78 75.82
C TRP A 15 66.36 -61.07 76.49
N ARG A 16 65.39 -61.71 75.84
CA ARG A 16 65.11 -63.15 76.00
C ARG A 16 65.21 -63.81 74.63
N MET A 17 66.18 -64.72 74.49
CA MET A 17 66.28 -65.65 73.36
C MET A 17 65.02 -66.52 73.30
N GLY A 18 64.22 -66.34 72.24
CA GLY A 18 63.17 -67.27 71.83
C GLY A 18 63.72 -68.25 70.76
N PRO A 19 63.25 -69.51 70.74
CA PRO A 19 63.80 -70.58 69.91
C PRO A 19 63.58 -70.32 68.40
N PRO A 20 64.34 -70.99 67.52
CA PRO A 20 64.26 -70.77 66.07
C PRO A 20 62.87 -71.09 65.54
N ILE A 21 62.19 -70.07 64.99
CA ILE A 21 60.95 -70.26 64.25
C ILE A 21 61.31 -71.02 62.97
N ARG A 22 61.03 -72.32 62.99
CA ARG A 22 61.00 -73.17 61.80
C ARG A 22 60.13 -72.46 60.75
N PHE A 23 60.70 -72.18 59.57
CA PHE A 23 59.94 -71.86 58.37
C PHE A 23 58.99 -73.03 58.09
N ARG A 24 57.76 -72.94 58.60
CA ARG A 24 56.64 -73.70 58.04
C ARG A 24 56.49 -73.18 56.62
N LYS A 25 56.69 -74.06 55.65
CA LYS A 25 56.27 -73.89 54.25
C LYS A 25 54.82 -73.37 54.29
N GLN A 26 54.67 -72.06 54.13
CA GLN A 26 53.39 -71.48 53.76
C GLN A 26 53.07 -72.01 52.35
N PRO A 27 51.81 -72.34 52.07
CA PRO A 27 51.44 -72.95 50.80
C PRO A 27 51.71 -71.96 49.68
N LEU A 28 52.73 -72.22 48.86
CA LEU A 28 53.00 -71.49 47.60
C LEU A 28 51.74 -71.36 46.72
N GLY A 29 50.72 -72.21 46.94
CA GLY A 29 49.42 -72.11 46.29
C GLY A 29 48.62 -70.85 46.60
N ILE A 30 48.68 -70.27 47.81
CA ILE A 30 47.83 -69.11 48.15
C ILE A 30 48.32 -67.84 47.45
N ALA A 31 49.64 -67.59 47.43
CA ALA A 31 50.22 -66.44 46.74
C ALA A 31 49.99 -66.52 45.21
N LEU A 32 50.09 -67.72 44.65
CA LEU A 32 49.81 -67.96 43.23
C LEU A 32 48.33 -67.67 42.91
N ILE A 33 47.40 -68.16 43.74
CA ILE A 33 45.96 -67.91 43.56
C ILE A 33 45.66 -66.41 43.66
N THR A 34 46.25 -65.68 44.62
CA THR A 34 46.02 -64.22 44.72
C THR A 34 46.53 -63.45 43.51
N VAL A 35 47.68 -63.82 42.95
CA VAL A 35 48.21 -63.18 41.74
C VAL A 35 47.34 -63.51 40.53
N LEU A 36 46.85 -64.75 40.42
CA LEU A 36 45.97 -65.18 39.33
C LEU A 36 44.58 -64.52 39.41
N VAL A 37 44.04 -64.34 40.61
CA VAL A 37 42.80 -63.58 40.84
C VAL A 37 43.00 -62.10 40.54
N ALA A 38 44.13 -61.52 40.95
CA ALA A 38 44.45 -60.13 40.66
C ALA A 38 44.63 -59.87 39.16
N THR A 39 45.34 -60.74 38.43
CA THR A 39 45.50 -60.63 36.97
C THR A 39 44.18 -60.86 36.23
N LEU A 40 43.35 -61.81 36.68
CA LEU A 40 42.00 -62.01 36.12
C LEU A 40 41.14 -60.74 36.29
N LEU A 41 41.13 -60.14 37.49
CA LEU A 41 40.42 -58.89 37.75
C LEU A 41 40.94 -57.74 36.88
N LEU A 42 42.26 -57.65 36.70
CA LEU A 42 42.89 -56.59 35.91
C LEU A 42 42.56 -56.75 34.41
N VAL A 43 42.55 -57.98 33.89
CA VAL A 43 42.10 -58.27 32.51
C VAL A 43 40.62 -57.96 32.33
N LEU A 44 39.76 -58.29 33.30
CA LEU A 44 38.34 -57.94 33.27
C LEU A 44 38.12 -56.42 33.31
N LEU A 45 38.89 -55.69 34.13
CA LEU A 45 38.84 -54.22 34.20
C LEU A 45 39.34 -53.56 32.91
N ILE A 46 40.40 -54.07 32.29
CA ILE A 46 40.87 -53.59 30.97
C ILE A 46 39.80 -53.86 29.91
N GLY A 47 39.18 -55.05 29.91
CA GLY A 47 38.08 -55.38 29.01
C GLY A 47 36.88 -54.44 29.18
N ALA A 48 36.48 -54.16 30.42
CA ALA A 48 35.42 -53.20 30.73
C ALA A 48 35.79 -51.77 30.30
N PHE A 49 37.02 -51.32 30.54
CA PHE A 49 37.51 -50.00 30.15
C PHE A 49 37.52 -49.81 28.63
N ILE A 50 38.00 -50.80 27.87
CA ILE A 50 37.95 -50.77 26.39
C ILE A 50 36.50 -50.75 25.91
N GLY A 51 35.60 -51.51 26.54
CA GLY A 51 34.16 -51.51 26.23
C GLY A 51 33.53 -50.12 26.43
N VAL A 52 33.78 -49.50 27.58
CA VAL A 52 33.26 -48.15 27.90
C VAL A 52 33.87 -47.08 26.98
N SER A 53 35.17 -47.14 26.69
CA SER A 53 35.81 -46.20 25.78
C SER A 53 35.26 -46.30 24.35
N ARG A 54 35.01 -47.52 23.85
CA ARG A 54 34.36 -47.72 22.54
C ARG A 54 32.93 -47.19 22.52
N ALA A 55 32.16 -47.41 23.59
CA ALA A 55 30.81 -46.89 23.73
C ALA A 55 30.80 -45.35 23.79
N ASN A 56 31.74 -44.73 24.51
CA ASN A 56 31.83 -43.28 24.59
C ASN A 56 32.25 -42.67 23.25
N SER A 57 33.24 -43.26 22.56
CA SER A 57 33.65 -42.82 21.22
C SER A 57 32.54 -42.98 20.17
N SER A 58 31.69 -44.01 20.28
CA SER A 58 30.55 -44.19 19.37
C SER A 58 29.43 -43.17 19.63
N LEU A 59 29.21 -42.78 20.88
CA LEU A 59 28.29 -41.68 21.23
C LEU A 59 28.79 -40.34 20.70
N THR A 60 30.09 -40.05 20.83
CA THR A 60 30.70 -38.85 20.25
C THR A 60 30.60 -38.86 18.71
N GLY A 61 30.89 -39.99 18.06
CA GLY A 61 30.75 -40.14 16.61
C GLY A 61 29.32 -39.92 16.12
N ASN A 62 28.31 -40.47 16.82
CA ASN A 62 26.91 -40.24 16.50
C ASN A 62 26.49 -38.77 16.71
N SER A 63 27.03 -38.10 17.72
CA SER A 63 26.80 -36.67 17.94
C SER A 63 27.35 -35.82 16.78
N LEU A 64 28.58 -36.13 16.34
CA LEU A 64 29.22 -35.44 15.20
C LEU A 64 28.45 -35.68 13.89
N TRP A 65 27.98 -36.90 13.63
CA TRP A 65 27.17 -37.18 12.44
C TRP A 65 25.79 -36.51 12.49
N ARG A 66 25.17 -36.40 13.68
CA ARG A 66 23.93 -35.62 13.85
C ARG A 66 24.15 -34.14 13.58
N GLN A 67 25.24 -33.58 14.08
CA GLN A 67 25.62 -32.20 13.82
C GLN A 67 25.94 -31.97 12.33
N GLY A 68 26.64 -32.91 11.69
CA GLY A 68 26.90 -32.88 10.26
C GLY A 68 25.62 -32.92 9.42
N ALA A 69 24.70 -33.85 9.71
CA ALA A 69 23.41 -33.90 9.00
C ALA A 69 22.59 -32.61 9.19
N TYR A 70 22.66 -31.98 10.36
CA TYR A 70 22.05 -30.67 10.62
C TYR A 70 22.71 -29.55 9.80
N GLN A 71 24.05 -29.50 9.75
CA GLN A 71 24.78 -28.53 8.93
C GLN A 71 24.45 -28.70 7.44
N ALA A 72 24.31 -29.93 6.95
CA ALA A 72 23.87 -30.20 5.59
C ALA A 72 22.47 -29.63 5.31
N CYS A 73 21.54 -29.73 6.26
CA CYS A 73 20.22 -29.10 6.12
C CYS A 73 20.31 -27.57 6.09
N MET A 74 21.09 -26.97 7.00
CA MET A 74 21.24 -25.51 7.07
C MET A 74 21.91 -24.93 5.82
N SER A 75 22.95 -25.58 5.29
CA SER A 75 23.58 -25.15 4.04
C SER A 75 22.65 -25.25 2.84
N ALA A 76 21.81 -26.29 2.78
CA ALA A 76 20.79 -26.42 1.75
C ALA A 76 19.71 -25.32 1.86
N LEU A 77 19.34 -24.94 3.09
CA LEU A 77 18.40 -23.86 3.35
C LEU A 77 18.96 -22.51 2.87
N GLU A 78 20.21 -22.20 3.23
CA GLU A 78 20.88 -20.96 2.78
C GLU A 78 21.08 -20.93 1.27
N TYR A 79 21.42 -22.07 0.65
CA TYR A 79 21.49 -22.19 -0.81
C TYR A 79 20.14 -21.89 -1.46
N ALA A 80 19.06 -22.51 -0.99
CA ALA A 80 17.71 -22.27 -1.50
C ALA A 80 17.28 -20.81 -1.30
N ARG A 81 17.58 -20.25 -0.14
CA ARG A 81 17.30 -18.86 0.19
C ARG A 81 18.01 -17.91 -0.77
N SER A 82 19.31 -18.10 -1.00
CA SER A 82 20.08 -17.28 -1.93
C SER A 82 19.60 -17.42 -3.37
N GLY A 83 19.16 -18.62 -3.78
CA GLY A 83 18.55 -18.82 -5.10
C GLY A 83 17.24 -18.04 -5.26
N LEU A 84 16.35 -18.13 -4.27
CA LEU A 84 15.06 -17.42 -4.23
C LEU A 84 15.21 -15.89 -4.10
N GLU A 85 16.26 -15.42 -3.43
CA GLU A 85 16.56 -13.98 -3.32
C GLU A 85 17.15 -13.41 -4.61
N ALA A 86 17.83 -14.22 -5.42
CA ALA A 86 18.39 -13.82 -6.71
C ALA A 86 17.36 -13.91 -7.86
N ASP A 87 16.49 -14.92 -7.83
CA ASP A 87 15.48 -15.17 -8.85
C ASP A 87 14.18 -15.68 -8.21
N LEU A 88 13.10 -14.92 -8.39
CA LEU A 88 11.80 -15.26 -7.81
C LEU A 88 11.13 -16.47 -8.46
N ALA A 89 11.46 -16.75 -9.72
CA ALA A 89 10.99 -17.93 -10.42
C ALA A 89 11.79 -19.19 -10.02
N TRP A 90 12.83 -19.05 -9.19
CA TRP A 90 13.67 -20.17 -8.78
C TRP A 90 12.87 -21.28 -8.10
N GLY A 91 12.86 -22.47 -8.71
CA GLY A 91 12.08 -23.62 -8.24
C GLY A 91 10.57 -23.51 -8.45
N ALA A 92 10.11 -22.65 -9.36
CA ALA A 92 8.77 -22.73 -9.96
C ALA A 92 8.64 -23.97 -10.86
N GLU A 93 7.42 -24.33 -11.26
CA GLU A 93 7.14 -25.57 -12.02
C GLU A 93 7.91 -25.65 -13.34
N ASP A 94 8.09 -24.51 -14.02
CA ASP A 94 8.84 -24.40 -15.29
C ASP A 94 10.34 -24.10 -15.11
N TYR A 95 10.83 -24.07 -13.87
CA TYR A 95 12.21 -23.66 -13.59
C TYR A 95 13.21 -24.78 -13.91
N VAL A 96 14.12 -24.52 -14.84
CA VAL A 96 15.19 -25.46 -15.20
C VAL A 96 16.42 -25.19 -14.36
N PHE A 97 16.65 -26.03 -13.35
CA PHE A 97 17.89 -25.97 -12.57
C PHE A 97 19.11 -26.33 -13.45
N THR A 98 20.12 -25.47 -13.45
CA THR A 98 21.42 -25.74 -14.06
C THR A 98 22.44 -26.11 -12.99
N GLU A 99 23.40 -26.97 -13.32
CA GLU A 99 24.49 -27.30 -12.38
C GLU A 99 25.27 -26.03 -12.07
N THR A 100 25.16 -25.58 -10.82
CA THR A 100 25.75 -24.34 -10.34
C THR A 100 26.63 -24.64 -9.12
N ALA A 101 27.86 -24.15 -9.16
CA ALA A 101 28.74 -24.08 -8.01
C ALA A 101 28.69 -22.64 -7.50
N MET A 102 28.43 -22.44 -6.20
CA MET A 102 28.49 -21.08 -5.64
C MET A 102 29.91 -20.50 -5.82
N PRO A 103 30.05 -19.20 -6.17
CA PRO A 103 31.35 -18.61 -6.45
C PRO A 103 32.32 -18.71 -5.26
N ASN A 104 33.60 -18.92 -5.59
CA ASN A 104 34.71 -19.10 -4.65
C ASN A 104 34.74 -18.02 -3.56
N GLY A 105 34.37 -18.38 -2.33
CA GLY A 105 34.42 -17.49 -1.16
C GLY A 105 33.79 -18.07 0.10
N SER A 106 32.74 -18.89 -0.05
CA SER A 106 32.15 -19.68 1.04
C SER A 106 32.74 -21.08 1.06
N ASN A 107 33.55 -21.39 2.08
CA ASN A 107 33.98 -22.74 2.37
C ASN A 107 33.02 -23.32 3.41
N PRO A 108 32.32 -24.44 3.18
CA PRO A 108 32.44 -25.40 2.06
C PRO A 108 31.72 -25.00 0.76
N LEU A 109 32.27 -25.45 -0.37
CA LEU A 109 31.65 -25.31 -1.70
C LEU A 109 30.39 -26.19 -1.78
N VAL A 110 29.25 -25.58 -2.08
CA VAL A 110 28.00 -26.31 -2.35
C VAL A 110 27.94 -26.56 -3.85
N VAL A 111 27.96 -27.83 -4.25
CA VAL A 111 27.69 -28.23 -5.63
C VAL A 111 26.32 -28.86 -5.68
N VAL A 112 25.44 -28.31 -6.51
CA VAL A 112 24.06 -28.79 -6.68
C VAL A 112 23.86 -29.29 -8.09
N THR A 113 23.33 -30.51 -8.19
CA THR A 113 22.94 -31.11 -9.46
C THR A 113 21.44 -31.44 -9.41
N PRO A 114 20.64 -31.08 -10.44
CA PRO A 114 19.27 -31.55 -10.54
C PRO A 114 19.22 -33.08 -10.62
N ASP A 115 18.19 -33.69 -10.04
CA ASP A 115 18.00 -35.13 -10.17
C ASP A 115 17.58 -35.49 -11.60
N SER A 116 18.12 -36.58 -12.14
CA SER A 116 17.86 -36.99 -13.52
C SER A 116 16.45 -37.59 -13.71
N VAL A 117 15.71 -37.80 -12.62
CA VAL A 117 14.40 -38.47 -12.59
C VAL A 117 13.28 -37.53 -12.12
N ASP A 118 13.57 -36.62 -11.19
CA ASP A 118 12.62 -35.63 -10.66
C ASP A 118 13.28 -34.24 -10.76
N PRO A 119 12.94 -33.42 -11.78
CA PRO A 119 13.56 -32.11 -11.97
C PRO A 119 13.26 -31.14 -10.82
N THR A 120 12.26 -31.41 -9.99
CA THR A 120 11.91 -30.60 -8.80
C THR A 120 12.78 -30.95 -7.57
N LEU A 121 13.59 -32.00 -7.66
CA LEU A 121 14.48 -32.47 -6.60
C LEU A 121 15.93 -32.09 -6.91
N LEU A 122 16.50 -31.26 -6.05
CA LEU A 122 17.91 -30.88 -6.10
C LEU A 122 18.74 -31.79 -5.18
N ARG A 123 19.88 -32.27 -5.67
CA ARG A 123 20.85 -33.02 -4.87
C ARG A 123 22.11 -32.21 -4.71
N GLY A 124 22.49 -31.92 -3.47
CA GLY A 124 23.70 -31.17 -3.16
C GLY A 124 24.65 -31.94 -2.28
N TYR A 125 25.94 -31.60 -2.39
CA TYR A 125 26.98 -32.08 -1.49
C TYR A 125 27.89 -30.92 -1.10
N LEU A 126 28.40 -30.99 0.13
CA LEU A 126 29.35 -30.02 0.68
C LEU A 126 30.75 -30.58 0.51
N ASP A 127 31.55 -29.93 -0.32
CA ASP A 127 32.96 -30.28 -0.50
C ASP A 127 33.83 -29.47 0.46
N SER A 128 34.58 -30.16 1.31
CA SER A 128 35.57 -29.55 2.21
C SER A 128 36.92 -29.34 1.54
N ASP A 129 37.18 -30.01 0.41
CA ASP A 129 38.43 -29.93 -0.34
C ASP A 129 38.17 -29.25 -1.69
N ALA A 130 38.44 -27.94 -1.78
CA ALA A 130 38.21 -27.10 -2.96
C ALA A 130 38.97 -27.53 -4.25
N ASN A 131 39.59 -28.72 -4.28
CA ASN A 131 40.45 -29.25 -5.34
C ASN A 131 39.96 -30.58 -5.94
N LEU A 132 38.79 -31.11 -5.57
CA LEU A 132 38.24 -32.32 -6.18
C LEU A 132 37.41 -31.96 -7.43
N SER A 133 37.60 -32.71 -8.53
CA SER A 133 36.71 -32.63 -9.69
C SER A 133 35.30 -33.10 -9.29
N SER A 134 34.26 -32.49 -9.89
CA SER A 134 32.85 -32.72 -9.54
C SER A 134 32.38 -34.18 -9.61
N SER A 135 33.07 -35.03 -10.37
CA SER A 135 32.78 -36.47 -10.45
C SER A 135 33.28 -37.26 -9.22
N ASP A 136 34.44 -36.89 -8.67
CA ASP A 136 35.06 -37.59 -7.54
C ASP A 136 34.48 -37.13 -6.20
N ALA A 137 34.11 -35.85 -6.10
CA ALA A 137 33.52 -35.25 -4.91
C ALA A 137 32.16 -35.88 -4.52
N ARG A 138 31.31 -36.26 -5.50
CA ARG A 138 30.03 -36.97 -5.27
C ARG A 138 30.17 -38.28 -4.47
N SER A 139 31.30 -38.96 -4.64
CA SER A 139 31.57 -40.26 -4.00
C SER A 139 32.20 -40.12 -2.60
N LYS A 140 32.94 -39.03 -2.35
CA LYS A 140 33.75 -38.82 -1.13
C LYS A 140 33.16 -37.82 -0.13
N ALA A 141 32.21 -36.98 -0.52
CA ALA A 141 31.60 -36.01 0.39
C ALA A 141 30.84 -36.69 1.54
N HIS A 142 31.21 -36.36 2.77
CA HIS A 142 30.59 -36.89 3.99
C HIS A 142 29.24 -36.23 4.32
N LEU A 143 28.91 -35.12 3.65
CA LEU A 143 27.73 -34.30 3.88
C LEU A 143 26.96 -34.17 2.56
N LYS A 144 25.73 -34.69 2.54
CA LYS A 144 24.86 -34.67 1.35
C LYS A 144 23.48 -34.19 1.75
N PHE A 145 22.81 -33.47 0.86
CA PHE A 145 21.42 -33.08 1.05
C PHE A 145 20.58 -33.31 -0.20
N THR A 146 19.29 -33.51 -0.01
CA THR A 146 18.28 -33.42 -1.06
C THR A 146 17.30 -32.32 -0.70
N LEU A 147 16.98 -31.45 -1.64
CA LEU A 147 16.10 -30.31 -1.48
C LEU A 147 14.96 -30.40 -2.50
N ARG A 148 13.72 -30.33 -2.03
CA ARG A 148 12.54 -30.13 -2.87
C ARG A 148 11.98 -28.74 -2.59
N VAL A 149 11.72 -28.01 -3.68
CA VAL A 149 11.19 -26.64 -3.64
C VAL A 149 9.77 -26.67 -4.18
N SER A 150 8.83 -26.09 -3.44
CA SER A 150 7.48 -25.83 -3.91
C SER A 150 7.25 -24.33 -3.82
N ASN A 151 7.54 -23.63 -4.93
CA ASN A 151 7.51 -22.18 -5.00
C ASN A 151 6.11 -21.67 -5.39
N ASN A 152 5.47 -20.92 -4.49
CA ASN A 152 4.21 -20.21 -4.72
C ASN A 152 4.38 -18.68 -4.59
N LEU A 153 5.58 -18.13 -4.83
CA LEU A 153 5.84 -16.70 -4.64
C LEU A 153 5.03 -15.81 -5.58
N ALA A 154 4.74 -16.28 -6.79
CA ALA A 154 3.91 -15.57 -7.76
C ALA A 154 2.42 -15.91 -7.63
N GLY A 155 2.06 -16.98 -6.92
CA GLY A 155 0.68 -17.46 -6.87
C GLY A 155 -0.18 -16.71 -5.86
N LEU A 156 -1.36 -16.32 -6.32
CA LEU A 156 -2.38 -15.61 -5.55
C LEU A 156 -3.26 -16.57 -4.73
N ALA A 157 -3.37 -17.82 -5.19
CA ALA A 157 -4.05 -18.89 -4.47
C ALA A 157 -3.04 -19.83 -3.78
N PRO A 158 -3.42 -20.51 -2.69
CA PRO A 158 -2.59 -21.56 -2.10
C PRO A 158 -2.33 -22.70 -3.09
N LEU A 159 -1.07 -23.17 -3.19
CA LEU A 159 -0.77 -24.37 -3.98
C LEU A 159 -1.30 -25.62 -3.26
N PRO A 160 -2.04 -26.49 -3.98
CA PRO A 160 -2.56 -27.73 -3.41
C PRO A 160 -1.41 -28.70 -3.09
N GLY A 161 -1.45 -29.30 -1.90
CA GLY A 161 -0.47 -30.29 -1.45
C GLY A 161 -0.54 -30.52 0.07
N PRO A 162 0.05 -31.59 0.62
CA PRO A 162 0.10 -31.79 2.07
C PRO A 162 1.47 -31.43 2.70
N PRO A 163 1.52 -30.47 3.63
CA PRO A 163 0.65 -29.30 3.78
C PRO A 163 0.67 -28.35 2.57
N ALA A 164 -0.43 -27.61 2.42
CA ALA A 164 -0.63 -26.65 1.33
C ALA A 164 0.36 -25.50 1.49
N VAL A 165 0.86 -24.97 0.38
CA VAL A 165 1.74 -23.79 0.41
C VAL A 165 0.84 -22.56 0.30
N PRO A 166 0.82 -21.65 1.28
CA PRO A 166 0.04 -20.42 1.19
C PRO A 166 0.41 -19.59 -0.06
N SER A 167 -0.44 -18.65 -0.44
CA SER A 167 -0.12 -17.67 -1.49
C SER A 167 1.13 -16.86 -1.11
N LYS A 168 1.89 -16.45 -2.14
CA LYS A 168 3.14 -15.67 -2.02
C LYS A 168 4.21 -16.31 -1.10
N ALA A 169 4.22 -17.63 -0.92
CA ALA A 169 5.14 -18.35 -0.04
C ALA A 169 5.90 -19.48 -0.75
N VAL A 170 7.03 -19.92 -0.19
CA VAL A 170 7.79 -21.08 -0.67
C VAL A 170 7.90 -22.10 0.44
N ARG A 171 7.65 -23.36 0.09
CA ARG A 171 7.94 -24.47 0.98
C ARG A 171 9.21 -25.18 0.54
N LEU A 172 10.10 -25.44 1.49
CA LEU A 172 11.31 -26.20 1.30
C LEU A 172 11.25 -27.49 2.12
N GLU A 173 11.47 -28.62 1.47
CA GLU A 173 11.68 -29.91 2.13
C GLU A 173 13.12 -30.35 1.92
N ILE A 174 13.88 -30.39 3.01
CA ILE A 174 15.31 -30.66 3.00
C ILE A 174 15.57 -31.96 3.76
N THR A 175 16.30 -32.88 3.15
CA THR A 175 16.82 -34.07 3.84
C THR A 175 18.34 -34.03 3.79
N GLY A 176 18.96 -33.72 4.94
CA GLY A 176 20.41 -33.73 5.12
C GLY A 176 20.89 -35.08 5.63
N SER A 177 22.06 -35.52 5.19
CA SER A 177 22.65 -36.79 5.56
C SER A 177 24.15 -36.67 5.81
N CYS A 178 24.61 -37.33 6.87
CA CYS A 178 26.02 -37.48 7.20
C CYS A 178 26.28 -38.92 7.65
N GLY A 179 27.06 -39.66 6.87
CA GLY A 179 27.26 -41.09 7.10
C GLY A 179 25.94 -41.87 7.06
N ARG A 180 25.52 -42.43 8.21
CA ARG A 180 24.25 -43.19 8.36
C ARG A 180 23.11 -42.40 8.99
N ILE A 181 23.37 -41.17 9.44
CA ILE A 181 22.38 -40.33 10.07
C ILE A 181 21.74 -39.43 9.01
N THR A 182 20.42 -39.42 8.98
CA THR A 182 19.60 -38.53 8.18
C THR A 182 18.79 -37.62 9.09
N ARG A 183 18.56 -36.38 8.66
CA ARG A 183 17.65 -35.42 9.30
C ARG A 183 16.76 -34.81 8.24
N LYS A 184 15.51 -34.54 8.63
CA LYS A 184 14.55 -33.85 7.77
C LYS A 184 14.30 -32.46 8.33
N MET A 185 14.33 -31.46 7.47
CA MET A 185 14.01 -30.08 7.78
C MET A 185 12.92 -29.61 6.82
N GLN A 186 11.87 -29.02 7.36
CA GLN A 186 10.86 -28.35 6.59
C GLN A 186 10.90 -26.86 6.94
N ALA A 187 10.97 -26.02 5.93
CA ALA A 187 10.94 -24.57 6.08
C ALA A 187 9.80 -23.99 5.24
N LEU A 188 9.12 -22.99 5.77
CA LEU A 188 8.24 -22.13 4.99
C LEU A 188 8.90 -20.75 4.93
N LEU A 189 9.27 -20.34 3.73
CA LEU A 189 9.84 -19.03 3.45
C LEU A 189 8.79 -18.13 2.81
N ARG A 190 8.88 -16.83 3.05
CA ARG A 190 8.06 -15.81 2.40
C ARG A 190 8.92 -14.61 2.02
N ARG A 191 8.52 -13.89 0.96
CA ARG A 191 9.16 -12.63 0.55
C ARG A 191 9.08 -11.59 1.65
N ARG A 192 10.18 -10.93 1.96
CA ARG A 192 10.34 -9.99 3.06
C ARG A 192 10.75 -8.64 2.47
N PRO A 193 9.89 -7.62 2.45
CA PRO A 193 10.33 -6.28 2.09
C PRO A 193 11.40 -5.82 3.09
N TYR A 194 12.26 -4.90 2.64
CA TYR A 194 13.34 -4.38 3.47
C TYR A 194 12.81 -3.74 4.78
N SER A 195 11.53 -3.33 4.80
CA SER A 195 10.81 -2.80 5.95
C SER A 195 9.54 -3.58 6.28
N HIS A 196 9.23 -3.72 7.57
CA HIS A 196 7.96 -4.30 8.10
C HIS A 196 7.12 -3.22 8.79
N ASP A 197 7.45 -1.98 8.50
CA ASP A 197 6.97 -0.83 9.24
C ASP A 197 5.85 -0.15 8.45
N ALA A 198 4.73 0.10 9.12
CA ALA A 198 3.66 0.98 8.62
C ALA A 198 4.22 2.37 8.31
N ILE A 199 5.15 2.84 9.16
CA ILE A 199 5.90 4.08 8.99
C ILE A 199 7.38 3.79 9.24
N LEU A 200 8.21 4.07 8.24
CA LEU A 200 9.66 4.05 8.33
C LEU A 200 10.22 5.43 8.02
N ALA A 201 10.95 6.03 8.96
CA ALA A 201 11.65 7.30 8.75
C ALA A 201 13.15 7.15 9.04
N ASN A 202 13.98 7.65 8.15
CA ASN A 202 15.43 7.74 8.36
C ASN A 202 15.82 8.89 9.30
N HIS A 203 14.93 9.86 9.53
CA HIS A 203 15.04 10.84 10.61
C HIS A 203 13.87 10.67 11.59
N ASP A 204 13.30 11.77 12.09
CA ASP A 204 12.28 11.73 13.13
C ASP A 204 10.91 11.37 12.56
N ILE A 205 10.08 10.68 13.36
CA ILE A 205 8.62 10.64 13.19
C ILE A 205 8.06 11.65 14.19
N ARG A 206 7.30 12.64 13.71
CA ARG A 206 6.72 13.70 14.53
C ARG A 206 5.23 13.83 14.27
N MET A 207 4.43 13.42 15.25
CA MET A 207 3.02 13.78 15.32
C MET A 207 2.91 14.99 16.23
N ALA A 208 2.33 16.09 15.74
CA ALA A 208 2.17 17.30 16.53
C ALA A 208 1.16 17.10 17.68
N ASP A 209 1.25 17.95 18.70
CA ASP A 209 0.43 17.85 19.92
C ASP A 209 -1.07 18.04 19.64
N ASP A 210 -1.40 18.68 18.51
CA ASP A 210 -2.76 18.88 18.00
C ASP A 210 -3.33 17.67 17.24
N THR A 211 -2.56 16.59 17.07
CA THR A 211 -3.10 15.30 16.63
C THR A 211 -3.96 14.70 17.75
N GLU A 212 -5.26 14.50 17.47
CA GLU A 212 -6.20 13.99 18.47
C GLU A 212 -6.17 12.49 18.62
N ASN A 213 -6.01 11.74 17.52
CA ASN A 213 -5.94 10.28 17.54
C ASN A 213 -4.87 9.79 16.56
N TRP A 214 -3.98 8.91 17.01
CA TRP A 214 -3.00 8.21 16.17
C TRP A 214 -3.18 6.70 16.29
N GLU A 215 -3.74 6.08 15.24
CA GLU A 215 -3.98 4.64 15.21
C GLU A 215 -3.05 3.95 14.23
N ILE A 216 -2.45 2.85 14.68
CA ILE A 216 -1.51 2.06 13.91
C ILE A 216 -2.09 0.66 13.82
N LEU A 217 -2.49 0.29 12.60
CA LEU A 217 -3.16 -0.95 12.27
C LEU A 217 -2.29 -1.75 11.30
N SER A 218 -2.63 -3.03 11.15
CA SER A 218 -2.00 -3.90 10.17
C SER A 218 -2.94 -4.99 9.70
N ARG A 219 -2.87 -5.28 8.40
CA ARG A 219 -3.49 -6.46 7.79
C ARG A 219 -2.68 -7.73 8.02
N ASP A 220 -1.39 -7.62 8.37
CA ASP A 220 -0.57 -8.76 8.75
C ASP A 220 -0.73 -9.01 10.26
N ALA A 221 -1.38 -10.13 10.61
CA ALA A 221 -1.68 -10.51 11.99
C ALA A 221 -0.45 -10.64 12.91
N HIS A 222 0.76 -10.66 12.33
CA HIS A 222 2.02 -10.82 13.04
C HIS A 222 2.88 -9.55 13.08
N LEU A 223 2.53 -8.52 12.32
CA LEU A 223 3.38 -7.35 12.14
C LEU A 223 2.57 -6.08 12.32
N ASN A 224 2.83 -5.32 13.38
CA ASN A 224 2.32 -3.96 13.50
C ASN A 224 3.46 -3.11 14.08
N ARG A 225 4.15 -2.36 13.23
CA ARG A 225 5.41 -1.71 13.60
C ARG A 225 5.55 -0.31 13.00
N ILE A 226 6.17 0.58 13.75
CA ILE A 226 6.71 1.85 13.23
C ILE A 226 8.17 1.99 13.65
N ARG A 227 8.97 2.65 12.82
CA ARG A 227 10.40 2.80 13.06
C ARG A 227 10.95 4.14 12.61
N SER A 228 11.82 4.71 13.44
CA SER A 228 12.57 5.92 13.19
C SER A 228 14.06 5.69 13.49
N ASN A 229 14.95 6.08 12.59
CA ASN A 229 16.39 6.19 12.87
C ASN A 229 16.73 7.46 13.69
N GLY A 230 15.77 8.36 13.89
CA GLY A 230 15.83 9.49 14.79
C GLY A 230 15.02 9.24 16.07
N ASN A 231 14.12 10.18 16.36
CA ASN A 231 13.17 10.13 17.47
C ASN A 231 11.76 9.82 16.96
N ILE A 232 10.97 9.15 17.79
CA ILE A 232 9.51 9.14 17.65
C ILE A 232 8.95 10.16 18.63
N ILE A 233 8.32 11.21 18.13
CA ILE A 233 7.67 12.27 18.90
C ILE A 233 6.17 12.16 18.63
N GLY A 234 5.39 11.89 19.68
CA GLY A 234 3.95 11.69 19.57
C GLY A 234 3.16 12.45 20.64
N PRO A 235 1.82 12.49 20.50
CA PRO A 235 0.94 13.09 21.49
C PRO A 235 0.95 12.29 22.80
N HIS A 236 0.05 12.64 23.72
CA HIS A 236 -0.19 11.83 24.92
C HIS A 236 -0.63 10.40 24.56
N TRP A 237 -0.21 9.43 25.35
CA TRP A 237 -0.35 7.99 25.02
C TRP A 237 -1.79 7.48 25.02
N ASP A 238 -2.74 8.20 25.62
CA ASP A 238 -4.18 7.91 25.52
C ASP A 238 -4.74 8.12 24.10
N LYS A 239 -4.07 8.96 23.31
CA LYS A 239 -4.39 9.25 21.91
C LYS A 239 -3.72 8.27 20.93
N ILE A 240 -2.88 7.36 21.40
CA ILE A 240 -2.13 6.43 20.56
C ILE A 240 -2.68 5.02 20.74
N ARG A 241 -2.96 4.32 19.63
CA ARG A 241 -3.50 2.96 19.69
C ARG A 241 -2.88 2.06 18.64
N PHE A 242 -2.35 0.92 19.09
CA PHE A 242 -2.01 -0.20 18.22
C PHE A 242 -3.17 -1.20 18.17
N SER A 243 -3.65 -1.50 16.97
CA SER A 243 -4.66 -2.53 16.73
C SER A 243 -4.00 -3.87 16.39
N GLY A 244 -4.46 -4.97 17.01
CA GLY A 244 -3.91 -6.32 16.81
C GLY A 244 -3.26 -6.93 18.06
N LYS A 245 -2.49 -8.02 17.89
CA LYS A 245 -1.96 -8.81 19.02
C LYS A 245 -0.87 -8.09 19.82
N VAL A 246 0.08 -7.42 19.17
CA VAL A 246 1.11 -6.57 19.80
C VAL A 246 1.64 -5.58 18.76
N GLY A 247 1.57 -4.27 19.05
CA GLY A 247 2.24 -3.23 18.28
C GLY A 247 3.68 -2.96 18.75
N LEU A 248 4.55 -2.43 17.89
CA LEU A 248 5.93 -2.10 18.25
C LEU A 248 6.37 -0.75 17.63
N ALA A 249 6.85 0.17 18.46
CA ALA A 249 7.48 1.41 18.03
C ALA A 249 8.97 1.38 18.36
N MET A 250 9.83 1.64 17.37
CA MET A 250 11.28 1.59 17.54
C MET A 250 11.93 2.91 17.13
N ALA A 251 12.72 3.49 18.02
CA ALA A 251 13.53 4.67 17.73
C ALA A 251 15.01 4.38 18.00
N THR A 252 15.90 4.79 17.11
CA THR A 252 17.35 4.71 17.35
C THR A 252 17.82 5.71 18.39
N SER A 253 17.14 6.85 18.53
CA SER A 253 17.42 7.81 19.60
C SER A 253 16.47 7.59 20.79
N ASP A 254 15.30 8.21 20.75
CA ASP A 254 14.38 8.28 21.88
C ASP A 254 12.92 8.21 21.40
N VAL A 255 12.02 7.81 22.29
CA VAL A 255 10.58 7.92 22.09
C VAL A 255 10.07 8.95 23.09
N ARG A 256 9.45 10.02 22.58
CA ARG A 256 8.92 11.13 23.37
C ARG A 256 7.43 11.25 23.17
N LEU A 257 6.64 11.00 24.21
CA LEU A 257 5.19 11.10 24.19
C LEU A 257 4.77 12.23 25.11
N ASN A 258 4.01 13.20 24.59
CA ASN A 258 3.63 14.42 25.32
C ASN A 258 4.82 15.12 26.00
N GLY A 259 5.93 15.23 25.26
CA GLY A 259 7.19 15.80 25.75
C GLY A 259 8.00 14.96 26.74
N GLN A 260 7.48 13.81 27.21
CA GLN A 260 8.18 12.93 28.16
C GLN A 260 8.99 11.87 27.43
N SER A 261 10.27 11.74 27.78
CA SER A 261 11.20 10.76 27.17
C SER A 261 11.12 9.40 27.87
N LEU A 262 10.80 8.35 27.11
CA LEU A 262 10.75 6.97 27.58
C LEU A 262 12.15 6.41 27.88
N THR A 263 13.22 6.92 27.25
CA THR A 263 14.59 6.54 27.62
C THR A 263 14.96 7.06 29.02
N SER A 264 14.52 8.29 29.35
CA SER A 264 14.84 8.91 30.63
C SER A 264 13.90 8.52 31.78
N ASN A 265 12.70 8.05 31.46
CA ASN A 265 11.68 7.67 32.42
C ASN A 265 11.17 6.23 32.17
N PRO A 266 11.93 5.21 32.60
CA PRO A 266 11.58 3.80 32.37
C PRO A 266 10.33 3.36 33.14
N GLU A 267 9.98 4.04 34.23
CA GLU A 267 8.76 3.75 35.01
C GLU A 267 7.48 4.07 34.22
N LEU A 268 7.56 5.03 33.28
CA LEU A 268 6.45 5.40 32.40
C LEU A 268 6.18 4.37 31.29
N VAL A 269 7.18 3.55 30.94
CA VAL A 269 7.08 2.61 29.80
C VAL A 269 5.93 1.62 30.01
N GLU A 270 5.79 1.06 31.21
CA GLU A 270 4.73 0.08 31.48
C GLU A 270 3.33 0.69 31.37
N GLU A 271 3.15 1.93 31.85
CA GLU A 271 1.89 2.68 31.72
C GLU A 271 1.56 2.94 30.24
N VAL A 272 2.53 3.43 29.49
CA VAL A 272 2.39 3.75 28.06
C VAL A 272 2.10 2.48 27.25
N GLU A 273 2.81 1.38 27.51
CA GLU A 273 2.59 0.10 26.82
C GLU A 273 1.18 -0.46 27.10
N ALA A 274 0.71 -0.34 28.35
CA ALA A 274 -0.63 -0.76 28.72
C ALA A 274 -1.73 0.10 28.05
N ALA A 275 -1.55 1.43 28.01
CA ALA A 275 -2.53 2.35 27.43
C ALA A 275 -2.63 2.21 25.89
N THR A 276 -1.48 2.10 25.22
CA THR A 276 -1.41 2.07 23.75
C THR A 276 -1.61 0.68 23.13
N ARG A 277 -1.50 -0.39 23.94
CA ARG A 277 -1.41 -1.79 23.50
C ARG A 277 -0.18 -2.07 22.60
N GLY A 278 0.83 -1.22 22.70
CA GLY A 278 2.10 -1.31 21.96
C GLY A 278 3.28 -1.59 22.88
N ARG A 279 4.43 -1.87 22.29
CA ARG A 279 5.74 -1.91 22.94
C ARG A 279 6.63 -0.81 22.40
N PHE A 280 7.47 -0.22 23.25
CA PHE A 280 8.36 0.86 22.85
C PHE A 280 9.81 0.49 23.07
N GLN A 281 10.59 0.52 22.00
CA GLN A 281 12.01 0.25 22.03
C GLN A 281 12.79 1.51 21.67
N THR A 282 13.53 2.05 22.64
CA THR A 282 14.50 3.13 22.41
C THR A 282 15.88 2.53 22.13
N ARG A 283 16.77 3.32 21.50
CA ARG A 283 18.12 2.86 21.11
C ARG A 283 18.13 1.62 20.22
N ALA A 284 17.14 1.51 19.34
CA ALA A 284 17.09 0.46 18.33
C ALA A 284 18.26 0.61 17.33
N PRO A 285 18.76 -0.48 16.73
CA PRO A 285 19.79 -0.37 15.69
C PRO A 285 19.28 0.48 14.52
N GLU A 286 20.17 1.16 13.83
CA GLU A 286 19.82 1.91 12.62
C GLU A 286 19.46 0.94 11.48
N ILE A 287 18.56 1.34 10.58
CA ILE A 287 18.25 0.63 9.34
C ILE A 287 18.56 1.51 8.14
N ILE A 288 19.15 0.95 7.10
CA ILE A 288 19.38 1.70 5.86
C ILE A 288 18.05 1.75 5.10
N VAL A 289 17.52 2.95 4.89
CA VAL A 289 16.42 3.18 3.94
C VAL A 289 17.07 3.36 2.56
N PRO A 290 16.85 2.44 1.61
CA PRO A 290 17.39 2.57 0.26
C PRO A 290 16.75 3.76 -0.46
N ASP A 291 17.16 4.05 -1.69
CA ASP A 291 16.39 4.95 -2.57
C ASP A 291 15.43 4.15 -3.45
N LEU A 292 14.44 4.84 -4.01
CA LEU A 292 13.47 4.30 -4.94
C LEU A 292 13.51 5.11 -6.23
N GLU A 293 14.04 4.49 -7.27
CA GLU A 293 14.15 5.08 -8.61
C GLU A 293 12.87 4.82 -9.42
N GLN A 294 12.67 5.57 -10.50
CA GLN A 294 11.49 5.41 -11.36
C GLN A 294 11.38 4.00 -11.92
N GLY A 295 12.52 3.43 -12.33
CA GLY A 295 12.57 2.07 -12.87
C GLY A 295 12.27 0.99 -11.82
N ASP A 296 12.15 1.36 -10.55
CA ASP A 296 11.76 0.45 -9.46
C ASP A 296 10.25 0.26 -9.35
N LEU A 297 9.47 1.12 -9.99
CA LEU A 297 8.02 1.11 -9.96
C LEU A 297 7.46 0.55 -11.27
N GLU A 298 6.46 -0.30 -11.15
CA GLU A 298 5.65 -0.71 -12.29
C GLU A 298 4.84 0.49 -12.77
N MET A 299 5.07 0.90 -14.02
CA MET A 299 4.46 2.08 -14.62
C MET A 299 3.84 1.69 -15.96
N PRO A 300 2.76 2.37 -16.39
CA PRO A 300 2.17 2.09 -17.69
C PRO A 300 3.16 2.28 -18.85
N GLU A 301 3.10 1.37 -19.84
CA GLU A 301 4.02 1.41 -20.97
C GLU A 301 3.72 2.55 -21.95
N THR A 302 2.44 2.95 -22.09
CA THR A 302 2.07 4.02 -23.02
C THR A 302 2.44 5.37 -22.44
N GLU A 303 3.42 6.04 -23.05
CA GLU A 303 3.84 7.38 -22.66
C GLU A 303 3.07 8.47 -23.40
N LEU A 304 2.66 9.49 -22.65
CA LEU A 304 1.98 10.67 -23.15
C LEU A 304 2.73 11.94 -22.74
N GLN A 305 3.22 12.70 -23.71
CA GLN A 305 3.97 13.92 -23.42
C GLN A 305 3.09 15.16 -23.44
N VAL A 306 3.10 15.92 -22.35
CA VAL A 306 2.34 17.18 -22.18
C VAL A 306 3.28 18.37 -21.93
N PRO A 307 2.91 19.60 -22.28
CA PRO A 307 3.72 20.77 -21.93
C PRO A 307 4.02 20.85 -20.42
N GLY A 308 5.29 20.94 -20.04
CA GLY A 308 5.68 21.18 -18.65
C GLY A 308 5.31 22.59 -18.18
N GLY A 309 4.94 22.72 -16.91
CA GLY A 309 4.63 23.98 -16.24
C GLY A 309 3.25 24.01 -15.58
N SER A 310 2.69 25.23 -15.44
CA SER A 310 1.43 25.44 -14.74
C SER A 310 0.20 25.44 -15.66
N TYR A 311 -0.79 24.67 -15.25
CA TYR A 311 -2.14 24.62 -15.78
C TYR A 311 -3.08 25.31 -14.78
N THR A 312 -3.89 26.26 -15.26
CA THR A 312 -4.76 27.05 -14.38
C THR A 312 -6.18 27.08 -14.95
N PHE A 313 -7.15 26.69 -14.14
CA PHE A 313 -8.55 26.87 -14.47
C PHE A 313 -8.96 28.32 -14.20
N GLY A 314 -10.01 28.78 -14.87
CA GLY A 314 -10.51 30.13 -14.67
C GLY A 314 -11.74 30.41 -15.50
N GLN A 315 -12.29 31.60 -15.35
CA GLN A 315 -13.44 32.05 -16.13
C GLN A 315 -13.04 33.20 -17.05
N ALA A 316 -13.51 33.16 -18.29
CA ALA A 316 -13.49 34.30 -19.20
C ALA A 316 -14.89 34.87 -19.35
N GLU A 317 -14.99 36.19 -19.49
CA GLU A 317 -16.27 36.89 -19.71
C GLU A 317 -16.39 37.30 -21.18
N GLY A 318 -17.46 36.85 -21.83
CA GLY A 318 -17.93 37.33 -23.12
C GLY A 318 -18.96 38.42 -22.94
N LEU A 319 -18.82 39.49 -23.72
CA LEU A 319 -19.81 40.56 -23.78
C LEU A 319 -20.43 40.55 -25.17
N SER A 320 -21.76 40.39 -25.24
CA SER A 320 -22.53 40.62 -26.46
C SER A 320 -23.55 41.74 -26.23
N TRP A 321 -23.92 42.42 -27.32
CA TRP A 321 -24.83 43.56 -27.29
C TRP A 321 -26.01 43.29 -28.20
N GLU A 322 -27.21 43.23 -27.64
CA GLU A 322 -28.45 42.97 -28.39
C GLU A 322 -29.23 44.28 -28.59
N PRO A 323 -29.58 44.65 -29.84
CA PRO A 323 -30.42 45.82 -30.10
C PRO A 323 -31.87 45.53 -29.68
N VAL A 324 -32.40 46.34 -28.78
CA VAL A 324 -33.80 46.34 -28.34
C VAL A 324 -34.48 47.59 -28.86
N THR A 325 -35.47 47.38 -29.73
CA THR A 325 -36.25 48.47 -30.32
C THR A 325 -37.47 48.77 -29.45
N PHE A 326 -37.59 50.03 -29.03
CA PHE A 326 -38.74 50.54 -28.31
C PHE A 326 -39.59 51.39 -29.25
N PHE A 327 -40.90 51.15 -29.21
CA PHE A 327 -41.89 52.06 -29.75
C PHE A 327 -42.48 52.82 -28.57
N LEU A 328 -42.34 54.14 -28.56
CA LEU A 328 -43.08 54.97 -27.62
C LEU A 328 -44.53 54.95 -28.08
N ASP A 329 -45.40 54.29 -27.33
CA ASP A 329 -46.83 54.45 -27.52
C ASP A 329 -47.19 55.83 -26.95
N THR A 330 -47.31 56.82 -27.83
CA THR A 330 -47.92 58.10 -27.49
C THR A 330 -49.40 57.86 -27.28
N ASP A 331 -49.76 57.44 -26.07
CA ASP A 331 -51.11 57.53 -25.55
C ASP A 331 -51.52 59.02 -25.50
N GLY A 332 -52.01 59.53 -26.63
CA GLY A 332 -53.01 60.58 -26.69
C GLY A 332 -52.58 62.04 -26.55
N ASN A 333 -51.34 62.45 -26.87
CA ASN A 333 -51.00 63.87 -26.93
C ASN A 333 -50.39 64.31 -28.28
N PRO A 334 -51.16 64.94 -29.18
CA PRO A 334 -50.75 65.23 -30.56
C PRO A 334 -49.89 66.50 -30.75
N ASP A 335 -49.43 67.19 -29.70
CA ASP A 335 -48.94 68.57 -29.83
C ASP A 335 -47.42 68.81 -29.81
N ASN A 336 -46.56 67.78 -29.81
CA ASN A 336 -45.12 67.99 -29.96
C ASN A 336 -44.58 67.12 -31.11
N GLY A 337 -44.19 67.76 -32.21
CA GLY A 337 -43.66 67.14 -33.44
C GLY A 337 -42.30 66.45 -33.27
N ALA A 338 -42.19 65.53 -32.32
CA ALA A 338 -41.12 64.56 -32.28
C ALA A 338 -41.49 63.42 -33.23
N GLU A 339 -40.62 63.14 -34.20
CA GLU A 339 -40.78 62.06 -35.16
C GLU A 339 -40.98 60.72 -34.42
N ASP A 340 -42.10 60.04 -34.68
CA ASP A 340 -42.39 58.68 -34.25
C ASP A 340 -41.41 57.71 -34.94
N GLY A 341 -40.22 57.58 -34.36
CA GLY A 341 -39.17 56.68 -34.80
C GLY A 341 -38.87 55.61 -33.75
N PRO A 342 -38.56 54.37 -34.16
CA PRO A 342 -38.07 53.34 -33.24
C PRO A 342 -36.79 53.81 -32.53
N TYR A 343 -36.79 53.80 -31.20
CA TYR A 343 -35.57 54.02 -30.42
C TYR A 343 -34.88 52.69 -30.19
N VAL A 344 -33.64 52.53 -30.64
CA VAL A 344 -32.83 51.34 -30.37
C VAL A 344 -31.98 51.58 -29.12
N ARG A 345 -32.12 50.75 -28.10
CA ARG A 345 -31.14 50.66 -27.00
C ARG A 345 -30.43 49.32 -27.08
N TYR A 346 -29.19 49.25 -26.60
CA TYR A 346 -28.46 47.99 -26.54
C TYR A 346 -28.57 47.38 -25.14
N ARG A 347 -28.96 46.11 -25.08
CA ARG A 347 -28.88 45.29 -23.89
C ARG A 347 -27.50 44.61 -23.88
N GLN A 348 -26.77 44.73 -22.77
CA GLN A 348 -25.52 44.01 -22.58
C GLN A 348 -25.84 42.61 -22.03
N ASN A 349 -25.44 41.58 -22.76
CA ASN A 349 -25.49 40.20 -22.30
C ASN A 349 -24.08 39.78 -21.92
N LYS A 350 -23.91 39.36 -20.67
CA LYS A 350 -22.68 38.75 -20.17
C LYS A 350 -22.79 37.25 -20.29
N THR A 351 -21.81 36.61 -20.90
CA THR A 351 -21.66 35.15 -20.99
C THR A 351 -20.38 34.77 -20.29
N PHE A 352 -20.40 33.73 -19.46
CA PHE A 352 -19.20 33.22 -18.79
C PHE A 352 -18.72 31.95 -19.50
N TYR A 353 -17.40 31.85 -19.69
CA TYR A 353 -16.74 30.68 -20.26
C TYR A 353 -15.82 30.07 -19.23
N SER A 354 -15.94 28.77 -18.97
CA SER A 354 -14.90 28.04 -18.25
C SER A 354 -13.68 27.91 -19.16
N THR A 355 -12.50 28.20 -18.63
CA THR A 355 -11.24 28.21 -19.37
C THR A 355 -10.16 27.41 -18.67
N LEU A 356 -9.27 26.80 -19.44
CA LEU A 356 -8.00 26.26 -18.98
C LEU A 356 -6.88 27.01 -19.70
N ARG A 357 -5.96 27.59 -18.93
CA ARG A 357 -4.71 28.15 -19.43
C ARG A 357 -3.61 27.09 -19.34
N THR A 358 -2.96 26.78 -20.46
CA THR A 358 -1.80 25.86 -20.50
C THR A 358 -0.48 26.60 -20.21
N PRO A 359 0.63 25.89 -19.91
CA PRO A 359 1.92 26.52 -19.66
C PRO A 359 2.44 27.40 -20.81
N GLY A 360 2.07 27.06 -22.05
CA GLY A 360 2.41 27.85 -23.25
C GLY A 360 1.59 29.13 -23.41
N GLY A 361 0.64 29.40 -22.51
CA GLY A 361 -0.27 30.56 -22.60
C GLY A 361 -1.48 30.33 -23.52
N THR A 362 -1.68 29.13 -24.04
CA THR A 362 -2.86 28.77 -24.84
C THR A 362 -4.07 28.62 -23.92
N TYR A 363 -5.21 29.19 -24.34
CA TYR A 363 -6.48 29.02 -23.64
C TYR A 363 -7.35 27.99 -24.35
N VAL A 364 -7.98 27.12 -23.56
CA VAL A 364 -9.03 26.21 -23.99
C VAL A 364 -10.31 26.65 -23.28
N SER A 365 -11.42 26.87 -23.99
CA SER A 365 -12.66 27.40 -23.39
C SER A 365 -13.89 26.57 -23.73
N LEU A 366 -14.83 26.46 -22.79
CA LEU A 366 -16.17 25.93 -23.00
C LEU A 366 -17.25 26.99 -22.78
N THR A 367 -18.33 26.91 -23.52
CA THR A 367 -19.54 27.73 -23.30
C THR A 367 -20.30 27.22 -22.08
N SER A 368 -20.60 28.08 -21.10
CA SER A 368 -21.67 27.80 -20.12
C SER A 368 -22.76 28.87 -20.19
N THR A 369 -24.00 28.44 -19.97
CA THR A 369 -25.28 29.10 -20.29
C THR A 369 -25.74 30.10 -19.22
N GLY A 370 -24.81 30.91 -18.69
CA GLY A 370 -25.14 31.99 -17.76
C GLY A 370 -25.32 33.32 -18.47
N GLU A 371 -26.47 33.59 -19.09
CA GLU A 371 -26.81 34.96 -19.52
C GLU A 371 -27.24 35.79 -18.32
N ARG A 372 -26.39 36.73 -17.88
CA ARG A 372 -26.82 37.81 -16.99
C ARG A 372 -27.01 39.07 -17.82
N SER A 373 -28.27 39.43 -18.05
CA SER A 373 -28.63 40.72 -18.64
C SER A 373 -28.67 41.80 -17.55
N THR A 374 -27.94 42.90 -17.75
CA THR A 374 -28.07 44.09 -16.91
C THR A 374 -28.99 45.12 -17.60
N PRO A 375 -29.75 45.94 -16.85
CA PRO A 375 -30.66 46.91 -17.46
C PRO A 375 -29.92 47.95 -18.31
N PHE A 376 -30.60 48.38 -19.37
CA PHE A 376 -30.18 49.32 -20.42
C PHE A 376 -29.23 50.43 -19.98
N GLY A 377 -28.07 50.52 -20.64
CA GLY A 377 -27.19 51.69 -20.60
C GLY A 377 -27.82 52.91 -21.28
N SER A 378 -27.40 54.11 -20.87
CA SER A 378 -27.80 55.43 -21.39
C SER A 378 -27.72 55.53 -22.93
N PRO A 379 -28.48 56.42 -23.60
CA PRO A 379 -28.62 56.51 -25.07
C PRO A 379 -27.35 56.91 -25.84
N ASP A 380 -26.22 57.00 -25.18
CA ASP A 380 -24.99 57.40 -25.85
C ASP A 380 -24.46 56.18 -26.61
N SER A 381 -24.68 56.22 -27.93
CA SER A 381 -23.94 55.49 -28.96
C SER A 381 -22.55 55.09 -28.45
N PRO A 382 -22.09 53.84 -28.63
CA PRO A 382 -20.71 53.49 -28.30
C PRO A 382 -19.83 54.47 -29.05
N THR A 383 -19.29 55.46 -28.34
CA THR A 383 -18.32 56.39 -28.88
C THR A 383 -17.23 55.51 -29.45
N TRP A 384 -17.05 55.60 -30.76
CA TRP A 384 -15.99 54.96 -31.53
C TRP A 384 -14.64 55.52 -31.05
N GLY A 385 -14.26 55.18 -29.83
CA GLY A 385 -12.90 55.21 -29.35
C GLY A 385 -12.26 53.93 -29.83
N TYR A 386 -11.44 54.03 -30.86
CA TYR A 386 -10.41 53.05 -31.18
C TYR A 386 -9.47 52.93 -29.97
N ASP A 387 -9.89 52.21 -28.94
CA ASP A 387 -9.03 51.52 -27.98
C ASP A 387 -9.66 50.16 -27.77
N SER A 388 -9.58 49.37 -28.85
CA SER A 388 -9.66 47.93 -28.77
C SER A 388 -8.45 47.47 -27.93
N PRO A 389 -8.61 46.90 -26.72
CA PRO A 389 -7.69 45.85 -26.34
C PRO A 389 -8.01 44.72 -27.31
N GLY A 390 -7.30 44.72 -28.44
CA GLY A 390 -7.47 43.69 -29.45
C GLY A 390 -7.42 42.34 -28.77
N PRO A 391 -8.39 41.44 -29.02
CA PRO A 391 -8.22 40.04 -28.67
C PRO A 391 -7.06 39.54 -29.55
N THR A 392 -5.83 39.71 -29.09
CA THR A 392 -4.70 38.97 -29.61
C THR A 392 -4.93 37.52 -29.23
N GLY A 393 -5.58 36.75 -30.09
CA GLY A 393 -5.43 35.30 -30.11
C GLY A 393 -6.63 34.44 -30.53
N LEU A 394 -7.87 34.92 -30.52
CA LEU A 394 -9.03 34.07 -30.87
C LEU A 394 -9.60 34.45 -32.24
N GLN A 395 -8.93 33.99 -33.30
CA GLN A 395 -9.53 33.89 -34.63
C GLN A 395 -9.71 32.42 -35.00
N GLY A 396 -10.96 31.95 -34.98
CA GLY A 396 -11.33 30.65 -35.51
C GLY A 396 -12.74 30.16 -35.18
N GLY A 397 -13.75 30.56 -35.97
CA GLY A 397 -14.89 29.70 -36.32
C GLY A 397 -16.28 30.05 -35.74
N PRO A 398 -17.37 29.77 -36.49
CA PRO A 398 -18.69 30.42 -36.34
C PRO A 398 -19.69 29.59 -35.50
N TYR A 399 -20.73 30.27 -34.96
CA TYR A 399 -21.97 29.71 -34.40
C TYR A 399 -21.86 28.31 -33.74
N ALA A 400 -21.62 28.29 -32.43
CA ALA A 400 -21.86 27.08 -31.64
C ALA A 400 -23.38 26.84 -31.59
N GLU A 401 -23.83 25.77 -32.25
CA GLU A 401 -25.13 25.18 -31.97
C GLU A 401 -25.22 24.83 -30.49
N GLN A 402 -26.37 25.14 -29.91
CA GLN A 402 -26.76 24.85 -28.54
C GLN A 402 -26.92 23.32 -28.38
N ASN A 403 -25.81 22.63 -28.16
CA ASN A 403 -25.81 21.23 -27.71
C ASN A 403 -25.48 21.23 -26.22
N ASP A 404 -26.50 20.95 -25.40
CA ASP A 404 -26.49 20.94 -23.94
C ASP A 404 -25.76 19.72 -23.31
N SER A 405 -24.77 19.16 -23.99
CA SER A 405 -23.87 18.16 -23.39
C SER A 405 -22.58 18.84 -22.91
N PRO A 406 -21.97 18.41 -21.79
CA PRO A 406 -20.64 18.87 -21.38
C PRO A 406 -19.64 18.55 -22.49
N VAL A 407 -19.39 19.52 -23.38
CA VAL A 407 -18.39 19.37 -24.44
C VAL A 407 -17.04 19.27 -23.72
N LEU A 408 -16.31 18.17 -23.92
CA LEU A 408 -14.87 18.21 -23.72
C LEU A 408 -14.36 19.20 -24.75
N ALA A 409 -13.83 20.35 -24.32
CA ALA A 409 -13.18 21.25 -25.25
C ALA A 409 -12.16 20.43 -26.03
N GLN A 410 -12.23 20.49 -27.38
CA GLN A 410 -11.37 19.70 -28.25
C GLN A 410 -9.95 19.73 -27.72
N ASN A 411 -9.51 18.56 -27.25
CA ASN A 411 -8.29 18.39 -26.51
C ASN A 411 -7.15 19.13 -27.24
N PRO A 412 -6.51 20.16 -26.65
CA PRO A 412 -5.37 20.83 -27.31
C PRO A 412 -4.22 19.86 -27.61
N LEU A 413 -4.24 18.66 -27.02
CA LEU A 413 -3.25 17.59 -27.20
C LEU A 413 -3.70 16.49 -28.17
N GLY A 414 -4.96 16.47 -28.63
CA GLY A 414 -5.47 15.49 -29.60
C GLY A 414 -5.47 14.03 -29.14
N GLN A 415 -5.20 13.75 -27.86
CA GLN A 415 -4.97 12.40 -27.35
C GLN A 415 -6.16 11.94 -26.51
N LYS A 416 -6.90 10.93 -26.97
CA LYS A 416 -8.09 10.39 -26.28
C LYS A 416 -7.87 9.96 -24.82
N LYS A 417 -6.61 9.79 -24.43
CA LYS A 417 -6.16 9.20 -23.17
C LYS A 417 -5.87 10.20 -22.04
N PHE A 418 -5.81 11.51 -22.34
CA PHE A 418 -5.69 12.57 -21.35
C PHE A 418 -6.66 13.68 -21.72
N GLN A 419 -7.70 13.84 -20.92
CA GLN A 419 -8.83 14.70 -21.21
C GLN A 419 -9.02 15.73 -20.10
N VAL A 420 -9.69 16.83 -20.43
CA VAL A 420 -10.00 17.89 -19.47
C VAL A 420 -11.49 18.19 -19.52
N ASN A 421 -12.15 18.07 -18.37
CA ASN A 421 -13.49 18.59 -18.18
C ASN A 421 -13.38 20.00 -17.56
N LEU A 422 -13.71 21.01 -18.37
CA LEU A 422 -13.63 22.42 -17.95
C LEU A 422 -14.76 22.84 -17.01
N LEU A 423 -15.88 22.10 -16.97
CA LEU A 423 -17.01 22.43 -16.10
C LEU A 423 -16.76 21.93 -14.68
N SER A 424 -16.16 20.74 -14.54
CA SER A 424 -15.81 20.18 -13.23
C SER A 424 -14.37 20.47 -12.80
N GLU A 425 -13.59 21.19 -13.63
CA GLU A 425 -12.18 21.51 -13.40
C GLU A 425 -11.31 20.26 -13.16
N ARG A 426 -11.58 19.20 -13.94
CA ARG A 426 -10.94 17.88 -13.79
C ARG A 426 -10.08 17.53 -14.99
N PHE A 427 -8.95 16.88 -14.70
CA PHE A 427 -8.18 16.10 -15.65
C PHE A 427 -8.56 14.64 -15.53
N VAL A 428 -8.72 13.96 -16.66
CA VAL A 428 -9.05 12.54 -16.72
C VAL A 428 -7.93 11.84 -17.46
N LEU A 429 -7.31 10.88 -16.78
CA LEU A 429 -6.23 10.08 -17.31
C LEU A 429 -6.69 8.63 -17.44
N SER A 430 -6.79 8.18 -18.68
CA SER A 430 -7.17 6.80 -19.03
C SER A 430 -6.15 5.80 -18.49
N SER A 431 -6.62 4.58 -18.21
CA SER A 431 -5.76 3.48 -17.79
C SER A 431 -4.75 3.11 -18.88
N GLY A 432 -3.61 2.57 -18.45
CA GLY A 432 -2.56 2.14 -19.36
C GLY A 432 -1.66 3.28 -19.82
N VAL A 433 -1.68 4.44 -19.15
CA VAL A 433 -1.02 5.66 -19.61
C VAL A 433 -0.20 6.32 -18.52
N LYS A 434 1.06 6.63 -18.83
CA LYS A 434 1.89 7.52 -18.03
C LYS A 434 2.03 8.86 -18.75
N VAL A 435 1.79 9.95 -18.03
CA VAL A 435 1.96 11.32 -18.54
C VAL A 435 3.29 11.87 -18.06
N THR A 436 4.08 12.38 -19.01
CA THR A 436 5.38 13.00 -18.78
C THR A 436 5.40 14.44 -19.31
N PRO A 437 6.01 15.40 -18.61
CA PRO A 437 6.34 16.69 -19.18
C PRO A 437 7.22 16.53 -20.43
N GLN A 438 6.96 17.33 -21.46
CA GLN A 438 7.79 17.38 -22.65
C GLN A 438 9.23 17.77 -22.26
N PRO A 439 10.25 17.18 -22.90
CA PRO A 439 11.64 17.59 -22.69
C PRO A 439 11.81 19.09 -22.94
N GLY A 440 12.24 19.84 -21.93
CA GLY A 440 12.23 21.30 -22.00
C GLY A 440 12.78 21.98 -20.75
N PRO A 441 12.74 23.32 -20.70
CA PRO A 441 13.28 24.10 -19.59
C PRO A 441 12.42 24.00 -18.31
N CYS A 442 11.15 23.62 -18.43
CA CYS A 442 10.27 23.35 -17.30
C CYS A 442 9.91 21.87 -17.34
N GLN A 443 10.34 21.14 -16.31
CA GLN A 443 10.04 19.73 -16.12
C GLN A 443 9.03 19.51 -15.00
N ASP A 444 8.43 20.60 -14.51
CA ASP A 444 7.39 20.57 -13.48
C ASP A 444 6.03 20.28 -14.11
N LEU A 445 5.12 19.72 -13.32
CA LEU A 445 3.71 19.59 -13.66
C LEU A 445 2.86 20.18 -12.53
N ILE A 446 2.29 21.36 -12.76
CA ILE A 446 1.61 22.14 -11.71
C ILE A 446 0.17 22.37 -12.10
N ILE A 447 -0.75 21.71 -11.40
CA ILE A 447 -2.20 21.76 -11.57
C ILE A 447 -2.83 22.06 -10.20
N PRO A 448 -2.61 23.26 -9.63
CA PRO A 448 -2.85 23.51 -8.21
C PRO A 448 -4.33 23.48 -7.80
N GLU A 449 -5.22 23.82 -8.73
CA GLU A 449 -6.68 23.86 -8.51
C GLU A 449 -7.38 22.64 -9.14
N GLY A 450 -6.73 21.96 -10.07
CA GLY A 450 -7.33 20.86 -10.81
C GLY A 450 -7.27 19.54 -10.07
N LYS A 451 -8.37 18.80 -10.15
CA LYS A 451 -8.44 17.41 -9.67
C LYS A 451 -8.14 16.43 -10.79
N ILE A 452 -7.58 15.28 -10.45
CA ILE A 452 -7.18 14.27 -11.44
C ILE A 452 -7.88 12.94 -11.17
N LEU A 453 -8.58 12.43 -12.19
CA LEU A 453 -9.18 11.10 -12.20
C LEU A 453 -8.21 10.13 -12.88
N PHE A 454 -7.60 9.24 -12.10
CA PHE A 454 -6.64 8.25 -12.57
C PHE A 454 -7.31 6.90 -12.89
N GLY A 455 -7.05 6.35 -14.08
CA GLY A 455 -7.61 5.06 -14.50
C GLY A 455 -9.09 5.14 -14.92
N TYR A 456 -9.54 6.36 -15.24
CA TYR A 456 -10.89 6.61 -15.73
C TYR A 456 -10.85 6.90 -17.22
N ASP A 457 -11.78 6.30 -17.95
CA ASP A 457 -12.20 6.81 -19.24
C ASP A 457 -13.41 7.71 -19.04
N TYR A 458 -13.57 8.67 -19.94
CA TYR A 458 -14.81 9.44 -20.03
C TYR A 458 -15.52 9.07 -21.32
N ASP A 459 -16.74 8.59 -21.17
CA ASP A 459 -17.70 8.38 -22.24
C ASP A 459 -18.83 9.41 -22.08
N PRO A 460 -19.16 10.21 -23.12
CA PRO A 460 -20.27 11.16 -23.03
C PRO A 460 -21.63 10.52 -22.70
N ALA A 461 -21.84 9.25 -23.03
CA ALA A 461 -23.06 8.51 -22.75
C ALA A 461 -23.00 7.78 -21.39
N GLU A 462 -21.84 7.23 -21.01
CA GLU A 462 -21.69 6.41 -19.79
C GLU A 462 -20.96 7.10 -18.63
N GLY A 463 -20.58 8.37 -18.80
CA GLY A 463 -19.91 9.18 -17.80
C GLY A 463 -18.45 8.79 -17.59
N TYR A 464 -17.95 8.95 -16.37
CA TYR A 464 -16.62 8.46 -16.00
C TYR A 464 -16.69 6.94 -15.76
N ILE A 465 -16.12 6.16 -16.67
CA ILE A 465 -16.04 4.71 -16.57
C ILE A 465 -14.68 4.33 -15.97
N PHE A 466 -14.72 3.56 -14.90
CA PHE A 466 -13.51 3.05 -14.28
C PHE A 466 -13.10 1.70 -14.86
N GLN A 467 -12.09 1.69 -15.73
CA GLN A 467 -11.73 0.50 -16.51
C GLN A 467 -11.17 -0.66 -15.65
N ALA A 468 -10.48 -0.37 -14.55
CA ALA A 468 -9.87 -1.41 -13.71
C ALA A 468 -10.89 -2.37 -13.08
N LEU A 469 -12.16 -1.98 -13.00
CA LEU A 469 -13.24 -2.85 -12.53
C LEU A 469 -14.01 -3.51 -13.67
N SER A 470 -13.92 -3.02 -14.92
CA SER A 470 -14.66 -3.61 -16.05
C SER A 470 -14.23 -5.06 -16.32
N ASP A 471 -12.93 -5.31 -16.25
CA ASP A 471 -12.34 -6.63 -16.53
C ASP A 471 -12.18 -7.48 -15.25
N GLY A 472 -12.63 -6.92 -14.12
CA GLY A 472 -12.52 -7.49 -12.78
C GLY A 472 -11.13 -7.33 -12.18
N LEU A 473 -11.09 -7.35 -10.84
CA LEU A 473 -9.85 -7.17 -10.08
C LEU A 473 -8.75 -8.14 -10.55
N SER A 474 -9.11 -9.41 -10.79
CA SER A 474 -8.19 -10.46 -11.25
C SER A 474 -7.43 -10.15 -12.55
N ALA A 475 -8.01 -9.36 -13.46
CA ALA A 475 -7.34 -8.92 -14.68
C ALA A 475 -6.35 -7.79 -14.38
N ALA A 476 -6.77 -6.81 -13.57
CA ALA A 476 -5.91 -5.78 -13.00
C ALA A 476 -4.71 -6.34 -12.22
N LEU A 477 -4.87 -7.49 -11.54
CA LEU A 477 -3.76 -8.20 -10.87
C LEU A 477 -2.70 -8.72 -11.85
N ARG A 478 -3.12 -9.08 -13.07
CA ARG A 478 -2.26 -9.78 -14.02
C ARG A 478 -1.42 -8.80 -14.86
N ASP A 479 -1.95 -7.61 -15.09
CA ASP A 479 -1.27 -6.52 -15.81
C ASP A 479 -1.59 -5.15 -15.18
N PRO A 480 -1.00 -4.82 -14.02
CA PRO A 480 -1.26 -3.55 -13.34
C PRO A 480 -1.03 -2.33 -14.22
N GLY A 481 -0.01 -2.38 -15.08
CA GLY A 481 0.36 -1.32 -16.00
C GLY A 481 -0.77 -0.95 -16.96
N GLN A 482 -1.61 -1.91 -17.36
CA GLN A 482 -2.77 -1.68 -18.23
C GLN A 482 -3.92 -0.94 -17.51
N TYR A 483 -4.07 -1.11 -16.21
CA TYR A 483 -5.24 -0.64 -15.44
C TYR A 483 -4.96 0.54 -14.52
N MET A 484 -3.68 0.88 -14.31
CA MET A 484 -3.28 2.09 -13.63
C MET A 484 -2.96 3.21 -14.62
N SER A 485 -2.88 4.43 -14.11
CA SER A 485 -2.28 5.54 -14.82
C SER A 485 -1.22 6.24 -13.97
N ALA A 486 -0.34 7.05 -14.58
CA ALA A 486 0.73 7.67 -13.82
C ALA A 486 1.06 9.09 -14.26
N PHE A 487 1.50 9.93 -13.32
CA PHE A 487 2.30 11.11 -13.62
C PHE A 487 3.76 10.86 -13.30
N VAL A 488 4.63 11.24 -14.21
CA VAL A 488 6.07 11.14 -14.05
C VAL A 488 6.69 12.48 -14.44
N ALA A 489 7.42 13.11 -13.52
CA ALA A 489 8.11 14.37 -13.78
C ALA A 489 9.54 14.35 -13.23
N ASP A 490 10.48 14.96 -13.96
CA ASP A 490 11.84 15.22 -13.46
C ASP A 490 11.87 16.44 -12.52
N GLY A 491 10.81 17.26 -12.53
CA GLY A 491 10.62 18.41 -11.66
C GLY A 491 9.63 18.17 -10.53
N ASP A 492 9.01 19.24 -10.05
CA ASP A 492 7.96 19.19 -9.02
C ASP A 492 6.61 18.77 -9.64
N VAL A 493 5.81 18.02 -8.88
CA VAL A 493 4.40 17.72 -9.20
C VAL A 493 3.50 18.36 -8.15
N VAL A 494 2.61 19.26 -8.57
CA VAL A 494 1.66 19.92 -7.67
C VAL A 494 0.25 19.68 -8.21
N ILE A 495 -0.62 19.05 -7.44
CA ILE A 495 -2.00 18.78 -7.87
C ILE A 495 -3.02 19.15 -6.80
N GLY A 496 -4.15 19.72 -7.24
CA GLY A 496 -5.30 20.12 -6.42
C GLY A 496 -6.21 18.96 -6.00
N GLY A 497 -5.77 17.73 -6.24
CA GLY A 497 -6.38 16.51 -5.74
C GLY A 497 -6.40 15.39 -6.76
N GLY A 498 -6.69 14.18 -6.30
CA GLY A 498 -6.77 13.03 -7.19
C GLY A 498 -7.58 11.90 -6.61
N SER A 499 -8.25 11.16 -7.49
CA SER A 499 -8.97 9.94 -7.16
C SER A 499 -8.75 8.88 -8.25
N GLY A 500 -9.03 7.62 -7.92
CA GLY A 500 -8.80 6.48 -8.81
C GLY A 500 -7.47 5.78 -8.61
N TYR A 501 -7.08 4.97 -9.61
CA TYR A 501 -5.86 4.15 -9.61
C TYR A 501 -4.75 4.86 -10.38
N GLY A 502 -3.91 5.60 -9.67
CA GLY A 502 -2.72 6.13 -10.30
C GLY A 502 -1.55 6.47 -9.41
N SER A 503 -0.38 6.35 -10.01
CA SER A 503 0.91 6.59 -9.38
C SER A 503 1.41 8.00 -9.72
N ILE A 504 2.13 8.61 -8.79
CA ILE A 504 2.82 9.88 -9.02
C ILE A 504 4.28 9.67 -8.69
N TYR A 505 5.14 9.96 -9.66
CA TYR A 505 6.58 9.95 -9.51
C TYR A 505 7.15 11.33 -9.86
N ALA A 506 7.88 11.93 -8.93
CA ALA A 506 8.61 13.17 -9.14
C ALA A 506 10.06 13.01 -8.67
N GLU A 507 11.03 13.48 -9.46
CA GLU A 507 12.40 13.74 -8.95
C GLU A 507 12.46 15.00 -8.08
N GLY A 508 11.51 15.91 -8.26
CA GLY A 508 11.23 17.04 -7.37
C GLY A 508 10.31 16.67 -6.21
N ASN A 509 9.63 17.67 -5.65
CA ASN A 509 8.63 17.48 -4.60
C ASN A 509 7.27 17.09 -5.20
N VAL A 510 6.46 16.39 -4.42
CA VAL A 510 5.04 16.18 -4.69
C VAL A 510 4.21 16.95 -3.68
N VAL A 511 3.29 17.78 -4.14
CA VAL A 511 2.32 18.49 -3.30
C VAL A 511 0.91 18.10 -3.74
N LEU A 512 0.16 17.49 -2.83
CA LEU A 512 -1.24 17.14 -3.03
C LEU A 512 -2.09 18.02 -2.11
N SER A 513 -3.01 18.79 -2.67
CA SER A 513 -3.99 19.56 -1.91
C SER A 513 -5.35 18.91 -2.13
N ALA A 514 -5.94 18.12 -1.23
CA ALA A 514 -7.18 17.37 -1.54
C ALA A 514 -8.08 17.09 -0.33
N SER A 515 -9.39 17.03 -0.56
CA SER A 515 -10.44 16.48 0.34
C SER A 515 -10.94 15.10 -0.10
N SER A 516 -10.13 14.38 -0.88
CA SER A 516 -10.48 13.06 -1.44
C SER A 516 -9.19 12.34 -1.88
N GLY A 517 -9.18 11.01 -1.70
CA GLY A 517 -7.95 10.22 -1.70
C GLY A 517 -7.71 9.34 -2.92
N LEU A 518 -6.43 9.11 -3.22
CA LEU A 518 -5.98 8.12 -4.20
C LEU A 518 -6.17 6.71 -3.63
N ARG A 519 -6.80 5.84 -4.41
CA ARG A 519 -7.06 4.45 -4.02
C ARG A 519 -6.17 3.53 -4.83
N ALA A 520 -5.95 2.34 -4.30
CA ALA A 520 -5.27 1.25 -4.96
C ALA A 520 -5.87 -0.04 -4.47
N THR A 521 -6.16 -0.98 -5.37
CA THR A 521 -6.25 -2.36 -4.92
C THR A 521 -4.84 -2.84 -4.53
N PRO A 522 -4.72 -3.74 -3.53
CA PRO A 522 -3.44 -4.28 -3.01
C PRO A 522 -2.37 -4.57 -4.07
N ASP A 523 -2.80 -4.98 -5.25
CA ASP A 523 -1.93 -5.52 -6.27
C ASP A 523 -1.75 -4.58 -7.50
N LEU A 524 -2.36 -3.38 -7.50
CA LEU A 524 -2.16 -2.39 -8.57
C LEU A 524 -0.91 -1.52 -8.40
N ALA A 525 -0.09 -1.78 -7.38
CA ALA A 525 1.22 -1.17 -7.17
C ALA A 525 1.24 0.39 -7.22
N VAL A 526 0.13 1.04 -6.85
CA VAL A 526 0.05 2.51 -6.79
C VAL A 526 1.09 3.06 -5.82
N SER A 527 1.80 4.09 -6.27
CA SER A 527 2.88 4.71 -5.51
C SER A 527 2.86 6.23 -5.61
N LEU A 528 3.23 6.88 -4.50
CA LEU A 528 3.47 8.30 -4.41
C LEU A 528 4.95 8.49 -4.06
N ARG A 529 5.77 8.86 -5.04
CA ARG A 529 7.21 9.07 -4.90
C ARG A 529 7.57 10.51 -5.20
N GLY A 530 8.22 11.16 -4.27
CA GLY A 530 8.80 12.49 -4.43
C GLY A 530 10.02 12.68 -3.55
N ARG A 531 10.90 13.61 -3.90
CA ARG A 531 12.01 14.02 -3.03
C ARG A 531 11.52 14.53 -1.68
N GLY A 532 10.41 15.25 -1.68
CA GLY A 532 9.59 15.55 -0.51
C GLY A 532 8.12 15.40 -0.88
N ILE A 533 7.30 14.96 0.07
CA ILE A 533 5.85 14.80 -0.14
C ILE A 533 5.12 15.69 0.85
N GLN A 534 4.23 16.52 0.35
CA GLN A 534 3.35 17.36 1.15
C GLN A 534 1.88 17.05 0.86
N LEU A 535 1.13 16.71 1.89
CA LEU A 535 -0.32 16.56 1.83
C LEU A 535 -0.98 17.70 2.61
N ASN A 536 -1.80 18.48 1.92
CA ASN A 536 -2.62 19.52 2.52
C ASN A 536 -4.10 19.26 2.18
N PRO A 537 -5.06 19.64 3.03
CA PRO A 537 -6.46 19.66 2.68
C PRO A 537 -6.75 20.83 1.74
N VAL A 538 -7.86 20.74 1.02
CA VAL A 538 -8.44 21.89 0.31
C VAL A 538 -9.27 22.70 1.32
N ASP A 539 -9.10 24.02 1.30
CA ASP A 539 -9.88 24.96 2.11
C ASP A 539 -10.61 25.95 1.17
N PRO A 540 -11.97 26.01 1.19
CA PRO A 540 -12.90 25.18 1.98
C PRO A 540 -12.95 23.73 1.47
N PRO A 541 -13.38 22.75 2.29
CA PRO A 541 -13.58 21.38 1.82
C PRO A 541 -14.52 21.43 0.60
N ALA A 542 -14.07 20.86 -0.52
CA ALA A 542 -14.88 20.87 -1.74
C ALA A 542 -16.24 20.22 -1.44
N PRO A 543 -17.36 20.76 -1.97
CA PRO A 543 -18.66 20.10 -1.85
C PRO A 543 -18.50 18.66 -2.37
N SER A 544 -18.56 17.72 -1.43
CA SER A 544 -18.52 16.26 -1.57
C SER A 544 -18.44 15.74 -3.01
N ASP A 545 -17.20 15.46 -3.45
CA ASP A 545 -16.86 14.88 -4.74
C ASP A 545 -17.59 13.56 -5.06
N GLU A 546 -17.68 13.21 -6.34
CA GLU A 546 -18.09 11.87 -6.78
C GLU A 546 -17.27 10.79 -6.06
N GLY A 547 -17.94 9.86 -5.37
CA GLY A 547 -17.30 8.79 -4.57
C GLY A 547 -16.95 9.17 -3.12
N THR A 548 -17.22 10.41 -2.70
CA THR A 548 -17.34 10.73 -1.27
C THR A 548 -18.75 10.37 -0.80
N SER A 549 -18.82 9.68 0.34
CA SER A 549 -20.09 9.36 0.99
C SER A 549 -20.71 10.67 1.45
N LEU A 550 -21.90 10.97 0.95
CA LEU A 550 -22.78 12.00 1.50
C LEU A 550 -23.39 11.48 2.79
N GLY A 551 -23.78 12.36 3.70
CA GLY A 551 -24.54 11.99 4.89
C GLY A 551 -25.72 11.04 4.59
N PRO A 552 -26.54 11.29 3.55
CA PRO A 552 -27.61 10.36 3.17
C PRO A 552 -27.15 9.08 2.45
N ASP A 553 -25.93 8.99 1.92
CA ASP A 553 -25.51 7.82 1.11
C ASP A 553 -25.51 6.55 1.98
N PHE A 554 -24.89 6.63 3.15
CA PHE A 554 -24.74 5.47 4.04
C PHE A 554 -26.09 4.87 4.48
N PRO A 555 -27.05 5.63 5.03
CA PRO A 555 -28.36 5.10 5.37
C PRO A 555 -29.15 4.62 4.13
N ALA A 556 -29.15 5.39 3.03
CA ALA A 556 -29.95 5.04 1.84
C ALA A 556 -29.55 3.68 1.25
N PHE A 557 -28.25 3.46 1.06
CA PHE A 557 -27.76 2.18 0.57
C PHE A 557 -27.81 1.08 1.63
N GLY A 558 -27.63 1.40 2.91
CA GLY A 558 -27.80 0.43 4.00
C GLY A 558 -29.18 -0.19 3.96
N THR A 559 -30.22 0.63 3.90
CA THR A 559 -31.61 0.19 3.76
C THR A 559 -31.86 -0.58 2.46
N ALA A 560 -31.31 -0.11 1.32
CA ALA A 560 -31.43 -0.84 0.06
C ALA A 560 -30.76 -2.23 0.11
N MET A 561 -29.58 -2.35 0.71
CA MET A 561 -28.86 -3.62 0.88
C MET A 561 -29.59 -4.58 1.85
N GLU A 562 -30.16 -4.05 2.93
CA GLU A 562 -31.02 -4.81 3.83
C GLU A 562 -32.25 -5.34 3.10
N GLY A 563 -32.89 -4.50 2.27
CA GLY A 563 -34.03 -4.89 1.43
C GLY A 563 -33.68 -5.96 0.41
N TYR A 564 -32.47 -5.91 -0.16
CA TYR A 564 -31.96 -6.94 -1.08
C TYR A 564 -31.67 -8.27 -0.38
N GLY A 565 -31.16 -8.24 0.86
CA GLY A 565 -31.06 -9.39 1.77
C GLY A 565 -30.01 -10.46 1.44
N ASN A 566 -29.38 -10.42 0.26
CA ASN A 566 -28.35 -11.39 -0.14
C ASN A 566 -26.94 -10.99 0.33
N TRP A 567 -26.76 -10.96 1.66
CA TRP A 567 -25.48 -10.60 2.29
C TRP A 567 -24.32 -11.51 1.94
N SER A 568 -24.57 -12.74 1.48
CA SER A 568 -23.51 -13.65 1.01
C SER A 568 -22.81 -13.10 -0.23
N VAL A 569 -23.53 -12.46 -1.15
CA VAL A 569 -22.95 -11.83 -2.34
C VAL A 569 -22.27 -10.52 -1.95
N LEU A 570 -22.96 -9.68 -1.17
CA LEU A 570 -22.46 -8.37 -0.71
C LEU A 570 -21.16 -8.48 0.11
N ASN A 571 -21.06 -9.46 1.01
CA ASN A 571 -19.84 -9.68 1.80
C ASN A 571 -18.66 -10.20 0.96
N ASN A 572 -18.92 -10.73 -0.24
CA ASN A 572 -17.90 -11.18 -1.19
C ASN A 572 -17.78 -10.24 -2.40
N TRP A 573 -18.30 -9.01 -2.30
CA TRP A 573 -18.39 -8.07 -3.42
C TRP A 573 -17.04 -7.82 -4.11
N MET A 574 -15.96 -7.68 -3.32
CA MET A 574 -14.60 -7.46 -3.82
C MET A 574 -14.04 -8.61 -4.68
N ALA A 575 -14.68 -9.78 -4.67
CA ALA A 575 -14.29 -10.92 -5.51
C ALA A 575 -15.04 -10.97 -6.85
N LEU A 576 -16.01 -10.09 -7.08
CA LEU A 576 -16.84 -10.07 -8.30
C LEU A 576 -16.17 -9.21 -9.40
N ASP A 577 -16.30 -9.64 -10.66
CA ASP A 577 -16.04 -8.77 -11.82
C ASP A 577 -17.29 -7.93 -12.19
N ALA A 578 -17.16 -6.96 -13.10
CA ALA A 578 -18.29 -6.11 -13.49
C ALA A 578 -19.46 -6.88 -14.12
N THR A 579 -19.20 -8.01 -14.81
CA THR A 579 -20.24 -8.84 -15.41
C THR A 579 -21.04 -9.58 -14.33
N GLN A 580 -20.37 -9.99 -13.26
CA GLN A 580 -20.96 -10.64 -12.10
C GLN A 580 -21.66 -9.64 -11.18
N ALA A 581 -21.07 -8.47 -10.92
CA ALA A 581 -21.63 -7.43 -10.07
C ALA A 581 -22.83 -6.71 -10.72
N GLY A 582 -22.87 -6.65 -12.05
CA GLY A 582 -23.89 -5.96 -12.82
C GLY A 582 -25.33 -6.38 -12.48
N PRO A 583 -25.70 -7.67 -12.58
CA PRO A 583 -27.04 -8.14 -12.24
C PRO A 583 -27.43 -7.87 -10.78
N PHE A 584 -26.49 -7.98 -9.84
CA PHE A 584 -26.76 -7.69 -8.43
C PHE A 584 -26.99 -6.19 -8.19
N THR A 585 -26.26 -5.34 -8.91
CA THR A 585 -26.50 -3.89 -8.89
C THR A 585 -27.87 -3.56 -9.47
N ASP A 586 -28.27 -4.20 -10.57
CA ASP A 586 -29.60 -3.98 -11.17
C ASP A 586 -30.73 -4.32 -10.18
N ASP A 587 -30.61 -5.44 -9.45
CA ASP A 587 -31.57 -5.82 -8.42
C ASP A 587 -31.58 -4.83 -7.23
N LEU A 588 -30.40 -4.38 -6.78
CA LEU A 588 -30.26 -3.39 -5.70
C LEU A 588 -30.86 -2.04 -6.06
N LEU A 589 -30.70 -1.59 -7.31
CA LEU A 589 -31.24 -0.32 -7.80
C LEU A 589 -32.78 -0.24 -7.66
N GLN A 590 -33.46 -1.38 -7.66
CA GLN A 590 -34.91 -1.48 -7.50
C GLN A 590 -35.36 -1.53 -6.02
N CYS A 591 -34.44 -1.63 -5.06
CA CYS A 591 -34.78 -1.66 -3.65
C CYS A 591 -35.13 -0.25 -3.14
N SER A 592 -36.15 -0.16 -2.29
CA SER A 592 -36.52 1.09 -1.61
C SER A 592 -35.46 1.48 -0.58
N ILE A 593 -35.19 2.78 -0.44
CA ILE A 593 -34.32 3.33 0.61
C ILE A 593 -35.10 3.75 1.86
N GLY A 594 -36.43 3.71 1.83
CA GLY A 594 -37.31 4.07 2.96
C GLY A 594 -37.43 5.57 3.27
N SER A 595 -36.92 6.44 2.40
CA SER A 595 -37.01 7.90 2.48
C SER A 595 -37.58 8.49 1.19
N ASP A 596 -38.25 9.64 1.29
CA ASP A 596 -38.80 10.38 0.14
C ASP A 596 -37.82 11.42 -0.42
N ALA A 597 -38.16 11.99 -1.58
CA ALA A 597 -37.31 12.96 -2.27
C ALA A 597 -37.12 14.28 -1.49
N ASP A 598 -38.14 14.73 -0.75
CA ASP A 598 -38.08 15.99 0.00
C ASP A 598 -37.13 15.84 1.20
N GLU A 599 -37.20 14.72 1.92
CA GLU A 599 -36.29 14.39 3.02
C GLU A 599 -34.83 14.34 2.54
N ILE A 600 -34.55 13.53 1.50
CA ILE A 600 -33.19 13.41 0.95
C ILE A 600 -32.68 14.74 0.43
N TRP A 601 -33.50 15.50 -0.29
CA TRP A 601 -33.07 16.78 -0.84
C TRP A 601 -32.79 17.81 0.24
N SER A 602 -33.62 17.86 1.28
CA SER A 602 -33.39 18.70 2.45
C SER A 602 -32.07 18.33 3.15
N GLU A 603 -31.73 17.04 3.25
CA GLU A 603 -30.45 16.62 3.81
C GLU A 603 -29.24 17.01 2.92
N LEU A 604 -29.36 16.86 1.61
CA LEU A 604 -28.31 17.22 0.65
C LEU A 604 -28.02 18.73 0.62
N THR A 605 -29.06 19.56 0.76
CA THR A 605 -28.96 21.03 0.61
C THR A 605 -28.87 21.78 1.93
N GLY A 606 -29.12 21.12 3.06
CA GLY A 606 -29.24 21.79 4.36
C GLY A 606 -30.57 22.52 4.54
N GLY A 607 -31.64 22.06 3.88
CA GLY A 607 -33.02 22.52 4.09
C GLY A 607 -33.66 23.29 2.94
N ASP A 608 -33.06 23.31 1.75
CA ASP A 608 -33.70 23.90 0.57
C ASP A 608 -34.85 22.99 0.07
N PRO A 609 -35.91 23.56 -0.53
CA PRO A 609 -36.99 22.77 -1.12
C PRO A 609 -36.55 22.03 -2.38
N LEU A 610 -37.19 20.89 -2.66
CA LEU A 610 -36.99 20.12 -3.88
C LEU A 610 -37.29 20.99 -5.13
N PRO A 611 -36.40 21.02 -6.14
CA PRO A 611 -36.61 21.84 -7.33
C PRO A 611 -37.77 21.33 -8.19
N ASP A 612 -38.53 22.26 -8.78
CA ASP A 612 -39.61 21.95 -9.72
C ASP A 612 -39.15 21.15 -10.95
N SER A 613 -37.84 21.12 -11.23
CA SER A 613 -37.23 20.33 -12.31
C SER A 613 -37.12 18.84 -12.01
N VAL A 614 -37.31 18.41 -10.76
CA VAL A 614 -37.32 17.00 -10.38
C VAL A 614 -38.65 16.38 -10.85
N PRO A 615 -38.64 15.26 -11.61
CA PRO A 615 -39.86 14.66 -12.11
C PRO A 615 -40.82 14.26 -10.98
N SER A 616 -42.12 14.41 -11.23
CA SER A 616 -43.15 14.03 -10.28
C SER A 616 -43.14 12.53 -9.92
N SER A 617 -42.54 11.68 -10.75
CA SER A 617 -42.36 10.25 -10.46
C SER A 617 -41.38 10.00 -9.31
N ILE A 618 -40.36 10.86 -9.17
CA ILE A 618 -39.36 10.80 -8.10
C ILE A 618 -39.87 11.55 -6.87
N ALA A 619 -40.60 12.65 -7.08
CA ALA A 619 -41.14 13.47 -6.00
C ALA A 619 -42.29 12.82 -5.19
N SER A 620 -42.66 11.55 -5.47
CA SER A 620 -43.78 10.89 -4.80
C SER A 620 -43.44 9.52 -4.23
N GLY A 621 -43.51 9.38 -2.90
CA GLY A 621 -43.32 8.12 -2.17
C GLY A 621 -41.86 7.85 -1.81
N ASP A 622 -41.60 6.64 -1.30
CA ASP A 622 -40.24 6.20 -0.98
C ASP A 622 -39.43 6.04 -2.26
N LEU A 623 -38.23 6.60 -2.28
CA LEU A 623 -37.31 6.46 -3.39
C LEU A 623 -36.77 5.03 -3.49
N SER A 624 -36.63 4.54 -4.72
CA SER A 624 -35.71 3.45 -5.01
C SER A 624 -34.26 3.93 -4.93
N LEU A 625 -33.31 3.00 -4.77
CA LEU A 625 -31.88 3.32 -4.80
C LEU A 625 -31.48 3.97 -6.14
N GLN A 626 -32.12 3.59 -7.24
CA GLN A 626 -31.93 4.23 -8.54
C GLN A 626 -32.30 5.72 -8.50
N GLU A 627 -33.50 6.04 -8.03
CA GLU A 627 -34.02 7.42 -7.99
C GLU A 627 -33.23 8.28 -7.01
N TYR A 628 -32.76 7.69 -5.91
CA TYR A 628 -31.81 8.33 -5.00
C TYR A 628 -30.52 8.75 -5.69
N VAL A 629 -29.87 7.83 -6.40
CA VAL A 629 -28.62 8.13 -7.11
C VAL A 629 -28.85 9.19 -8.18
N GLN A 630 -29.97 9.13 -8.91
CA GLN A 630 -30.34 10.17 -9.88
C GLN A 630 -30.49 11.56 -9.21
N LEU A 631 -31.20 11.63 -8.09
CA LEU A 631 -31.41 12.87 -7.34
C LEU A 631 -30.09 13.43 -6.79
N ARG A 632 -29.23 12.55 -6.27
CA ARG A 632 -27.89 12.87 -5.77
C ARG A 632 -26.99 13.45 -6.86
N GLU A 633 -26.93 12.80 -8.01
CA GLU A 633 -26.08 13.26 -9.11
C GLU A 633 -26.65 14.50 -9.81
N PHE A 634 -27.98 14.65 -9.83
CA PHE A 634 -28.63 15.91 -10.20
C PHE A 634 -28.22 17.05 -9.26
N TRP A 635 -28.21 16.83 -7.95
CA TRP A 635 -27.73 17.84 -6.98
C TRP A 635 -26.27 18.23 -7.23
N ARG A 636 -25.39 17.25 -7.50
CA ARG A 636 -23.95 17.51 -7.77
C ARG A 636 -23.72 18.29 -9.07
N SER A 637 -24.48 18.00 -10.11
CA SER A 637 -24.19 18.47 -11.47
C SER A 637 -25.11 19.60 -11.97
N GLY A 638 -26.31 19.71 -11.39
CA GLY A 638 -27.40 20.53 -11.92
C GLY A 638 -28.00 20.01 -13.24
N ASN A 639 -27.60 18.83 -13.74
CA ASN A 639 -28.03 18.33 -15.04
C ASN A 639 -29.32 17.50 -14.95
N GLY A 640 -30.43 18.02 -15.47
CA GLY A 640 -31.72 17.30 -15.48
C GLY A 640 -31.73 15.99 -16.28
N GLU A 641 -30.73 15.72 -17.13
CA GLU A 641 -30.62 14.46 -17.88
C GLU A 641 -30.47 13.24 -16.97
N TRP A 642 -30.02 13.39 -15.73
CA TRP A 642 -29.94 12.29 -14.75
C TRP A 642 -31.26 11.56 -14.54
N PHE A 643 -32.38 12.23 -14.82
CA PHE A 643 -33.72 11.65 -14.71
C PHE A 643 -34.24 10.96 -15.98
N THR A 644 -33.41 10.86 -17.02
CA THR A 644 -33.78 10.25 -18.29
C THR A 644 -33.17 8.86 -18.45
N ASP A 645 -33.77 8.03 -19.30
CA ASP A 645 -33.29 6.66 -19.55
C ASP A 645 -31.87 6.62 -20.15
N THR A 646 -31.41 7.71 -20.76
CA THR A 646 -30.06 7.79 -21.32
C THR A 646 -28.97 7.74 -20.26
N MET A 647 -29.30 8.08 -19.00
CA MET A 647 -28.37 8.06 -17.86
C MET A 647 -28.43 6.77 -17.03
N ALA A 648 -29.25 5.78 -17.42
CA ALA A 648 -29.39 4.54 -16.65
C ALA A 648 -28.05 3.80 -16.41
N GLY A 649 -27.16 3.80 -17.42
CA GLY A 649 -25.81 3.24 -17.28
C GLY A 649 -24.94 4.00 -16.28
N GLN A 650 -25.06 5.34 -16.24
CA GLN A 650 -24.32 6.19 -15.31
C GLN A 650 -24.77 5.99 -13.87
N VAL A 651 -26.09 5.89 -13.66
CA VAL A 651 -26.69 5.61 -12.34
C VAL A 651 -26.20 4.26 -11.81
N LYS A 652 -26.19 3.23 -12.67
CA LYS A 652 -25.65 1.92 -12.32
C LYS A 652 -24.17 1.98 -11.96
N SER A 653 -23.35 2.63 -12.77
CA SER A 653 -21.90 2.80 -12.50
C SER A 653 -21.68 3.52 -11.17
N ALA A 654 -22.39 4.62 -10.91
CA ALA A 654 -22.29 5.38 -9.67
C ALA A 654 -22.70 4.54 -8.44
N ALA A 655 -23.75 3.73 -8.53
CA ALA A 655 -24.16 2.83 -7.47
C ALA A 655 -23.12 1.72 -7.23
N THR A 656 -22.66 1.03 -8.29
CA THR A 656 -21.62 0.00 -8.20
C THR A 656 -20.34 0.54 -7.56
N ASN A 657 -19.90 1.75 -7.92
CA ASN A 657 -18.71 2.39 -7.36
C ASN A 657 -18.87 2.69 -5.86
N GLN A 658 -20.06 3.12 -5.43
CA GLN A 658 -20.35 3.38 -4.02
C GLN A 658 -20.35 2.08 -3.19
N ILE A 659 -21.01 1.03 -3.67
CA ILE A 659 -21.02 -0.28 -3.00
C ILE A 659 -19.60 -0.83 -2.88
N THR A 660 -18.83 -0.75 -3.96
CA THR A 660 -17.43 -1.18 -3.99
C THR A 660 -16.58 -0.41 -2.99
N THR A 661 -16.83 0.89 -2.85
CA THR A 661 -16.16 1.76 -1.88
C THR A 661 -16.37 1.27 -0.45
N TRP A 662 -17.60 0.96 -0.05
CA TRP A 662 -17.85 0.46 1.31
C TRP A 662 -17.44 -0.99 1.50
N ALA A 663 -17.58 -1.85 0.49
CA ALA A 663 -17.05 -3.21 0.54
C ALA A 663 -15.53 -3.19 0.80
N TYR A 664 -14.83 -2.27 0.14
CA TYR A 664 -13.42 -2.02 0.38
C TYR A 664 -13.18 -1.53 1.81
N TRP A 665 -13.89 -0.51 2.29
CA TRP A 665 -13.70 -0.01 3.66
C TRP A 665 -14.00 -1.08 4.72
N ALA A 666 -15.05 -1.87 4.54
CA ALA A 666 -15.35 -3.01 5.40
C ALA A 666 -14.14 -3.96 5.48
N ASP A 667 -13.54 -4.30 4.33
CA ASP A 667 -12.33 -5.11 4.25
C ASP A 667 -11.11 -4.44 4.91
N VAL A 668 -10.89 -3.13 4.73
CA VAL A 668 -9.85 -2.35 5.41
C VAL A 668 -9.98 -2.45 6.93
N TYR A 669 -11.20 -2.30 7.44
CA TYR A 669 -11.52 -2.39 8.87
C TYR A 669 -11.67 -3.84 9.37
N GLN A 670 -11.39 -4.84 8.53
CA GLN A 670 -11.46 -6.27 8.85
C GLN A 670 -12.84 -6.70 9.37
N THR A 671 -13.89 -6.14 8.76
CA THR A 671 -15.30 -6.43 9.07
C THR A 671 -16.02 -6.90 7.81
N THR A 672 -17.16 -7.57 7.95
CA THR A 672 -18.00 -7.87 6.79
C THR A 672 -18.72 -6.61 6.32
N LEU A 673 -19.13 -6.53 5.05
CA LEU A 673 -19.92 -5.38 4.58
C LEU A 673 -21.22 -5.26 5.36
N ASN A 674 -21.87 -6.38 5.70
CA ASN A 674 -23.03 -6.40 6.58
C ASN A 674 -22.77 -5.74 7.94
N ASP A 675 -21.70 -6.18 8.63
CA ASP A 675 -21.36 -5.65 9.95
C ASP A 675 -20.90 -4.19 9.87
N TYR A 676 -20.26 -3.79 8.75
CA TYR A 676 -19.89 -2.41 8.46
C TYR A 676 -21.12 -1.51 8.32
N MET A 677 -22.09 -1.92 7.50
CA MET A 677 -23.33 -1.17 7.26
C MET A 677 -24.27 -1.15 8.49
N SER A 678 -24.18 -2.17 9.35
CA SER A 678 -24.97 -2.25 10.61
C SER A 678 -24.42 -1.36 11.74
N GLY A 679 -23.19 -0.84 11.58
CA GLY A 679 -22.55 0.04 12.56
C GLY A 679 -23.02 1.49 12.47
N PRO A 680 -22.64 2.35 13.43
CA PRO A 680 -22.74 3.80 13.23
C PRO A 680 -21.92 4.18 12.00
N GLU A 681 -22.38 5.19 11.23
CA GLU A 681 -21.71 5.61 10.00
C GLU A 681 -20.21 5.77 10.27
N PRO A 682 -19.37 4.94 9.64
CA PRO A 682 -17.94 5.00 9.82
C PRO A 682 -17.46 6.30 9.20
N VAL A 683 -16.82 7.14 10.03
CA VAL A 683 -16.18 8.37 9.57
C VAL A 683 -15.15 7.98 8.53
N SER A 684 -15.50 8.16 7.26
CA SER A 684 -14.58 8.00 6.14
C SER A 684 -13.46 9.00 6.34
N PRO A 685 -12.19 8.60 6.17
CA PRO A 685 -11.09 9.54 6.30
C PRO A 685 -11.24 10.64 5.25
N ASP A 686 -11.17 11.90 5.68
CA ASP A 686 -11.28 13.08 4.82
C ASP A 686 -10.17 13.09 3.76
N MET A 687 -8.99 12.61 4.15
CA MET A 687 -7.84 12.40 3.29
C MET A 687 -7.40 10.97 3.42
N TYR A 688 -7.19 10.27 2.31
CA TYR A 688 -6.58 8.94 2.36
C TYR A 688 -5.65 8.67 1.18
N PHE A 689 -4.67 7.82 1.41
CA PHE A 689 -3.83 7.25 0.38
C PHE A 689 -3.71 5.76 0.61
N VAL A 690 -3.88 4.98 -0.44
CA VAL A 690 -3.74 3.53 -0.41
C VAL A 690 -2.64 3.14 -1.38
N GLY A 691 -1.56 2.56 -0.89
CA GLY A 691 -0.40 2.15 -1.68
C GLY A 691 0.94 2.42 -0.98
N LEU A 692 2.00 2.57 -1.77
CA LEU A 692 3.32 2.97 -1.25
C LEU A 692 3.49 4.49 -1.27
N VAL A 693 3.72 5.11 -0.10
CA VAL A 693 4.21 6.49 -0.03
C VAL A 693 5.72 6.47 0.21
N TRP A 694 6.48 7.05 -0.71
CA TRP A 694 7.94 7.12 -0.64
C TRP A 694 8.44 8.56 -0.75
N ALA A 695 8.82 9.13 0.39
CA ALA A 695 9.46 10.43 0.44
C ALA A 695 10.98 10.31 0.48
N GLY A 696 11.68 11.04 -0.38
CA GLY A 696 13.14 11.17 -0.37
C GLY A 696 13.67 11.98 0.81
N ASP A 697 14.84 12.58 0.61
CA ASP A 697 15.62 13.29 1.63
C ASP A 697 14.88 14.47 2.30
N ARG A 698 13.90 15.08 1.64
CA ARG A 698 13.11 16.20 2.20
C ARG A 698 11.97 15.76 3.10
N GLY A 699 11.65 14.47 3.10
CA GLY A 699 10.69 13.90 4.04
C GLY A 699 9.23 14.01 3.63
N PHE A 700 8.37 13.47 4.49
CA PHE A 700 6.92 13.52 4.35
C PHE A 700 6.34 14.54 5.34
N SER A 701 5.44 15.39 4.87
CA SER A 701 4.71 16.35 5.70
C SER A 701 3.22 16.32 5.38
N ALA A 702 2.38 16.26 6.40
CA ALA A 702 0.94 16.48 6.28
C ALA A 702 0.47 17.50 7.31
N ASP A 703 -0.29 18.50 6.88
CA ASP A 703 -1.07 19.39 7.76
C ASP A 703 -2.53 19.24 7.37
N ALA A 704 -3.32 18.48 8.12
CA ALA A 704 -4.69 18.14 7.73
C ALA A 704 -5.73 19.19 8.16
N ASN A 705 -5.32 20.30 8.79
CA ASN A 705 -6.22 21.39 9.20
C ASN A 705 -7.50 20.96 9.95
N GLY A 706 -7.40 19.96 10.82
CA GLY A 706 -8.52 19.37 11.57
C GLY A 706 -9.15 18.14 10.91
N ASN A 707 -8.81 17.86 9.66
CA ASN A 707 -9.30 16.70 8.93
C ASN A 707 -8.57 15.40 9.35
N SER A 708 -9.20 14.27 9.06
CA SER A 708 -8.66 12.94 9.26
C SER A 708 -7.82 12.49 8.06
N LEU A 709 -6.74 11.75 8.33
CA LEU A 709 -5.78 11.26 7.34
C LEU A 709 -5.54 9.75 7.53
N LEU A 710 -5.72 8.97 6.48
CA LEU A 710 -5.37 7.55 6.43
C LEU A 710 -4.25 7.29 5.40
N ILE A 711 -3.25 6.50 5.78
CA ILE A 711 -2.31 5.88 4.83
C ILE A 711 -2.37 4.37 5.00
N GLU A 712 -2.90 3.67 4.00
CA GLU A 712 -2.83 2.20 3.90
C GLU A 712 -1.67 1.79 2.99
N GLY A 713 -0.93 0.75 3.38
CA GLY A 713 0.22 0.23 2.66
C GLY A 713 1.49 0.45 3.48
N ALA A 714 2.36 1.35 3.03
CA ALA A 714 3.55 1.73 3.77
C ALA A 714 3.95 3.19 3.50
N LEU A 715 4.32 3.90 4.57
CA LEU A 715 4.92 5.22 4.51
C LEU A 715 6.42 5.12 4.79
N VAL A 716 7.23 5.37 3.76
CA VAL A 716 8.68 5.35 3.82
C VAL A 716 9.21 6.76 3.61
N SER A 717 10.17 7.17 4.43
CA SER A 717 10.84 8.45 4.30
C SER A 717 12.35 8.34 4.53
N GLN A 718 13.16 8.81 3.58
CA GLN A 718 14.59 9.10 3.82
C GLN A 718 14.80 10.39 4.63
N GLY A 719 13.76 11.21 4.72
CA GLY A 719 13.66 12.39 5.56
C GLY A 719 13.00 12.10 6.91
N SER A 720 12.36 13.14 7.45
CA SER A 720 11.46 13.02 8.60
C SER A 720 10.01 12.80 8.13
N VAL A 721 9.19 12.19 8.97
CA VAL A 721 7.73 12.13 8.80
C VAL A 721 7.12 13.13 9.78
N VAL A 722 6.34 14.09 9.29
CA VAL A 722 5.70 15.12 10.10
C VAL A 722 4.21 15.17 9.81
N VAL A 723 3.37 15.01 10.83
CA VAL A 723 1.91 15.13 10.70
C VAL A 723 1.41 16.16 11.72
N LYS A 724 0.55 17.08 11.28
CA LYS A 724 0.04 18.20 12.06
C LYS A 724 -1.46 18.38 11.89
N LYS A 725 -2.13 18.92 12.91
CA LYS A 725 -3.56 19.30 12.89
C LYS A 725 -4.45 18.21 12.31
N THR A 726 -4.34 16.98 12.83
CA THR A 726 -5.18 15.86 12.40
C THR A 726 -6.16 15.47 13.51
N SER A 727 -7.46 15.41 13.21
CA SER A 727 -8.45 14.83 14.14
C SER A 727 -8.24 13.32 14.31
N ARG A 728 -7.78 12.65 13.24
CA ARG A 728 -7.41 11.24 13.27
C ARG A 728 -6.32 10.96 12.23
N PHE A 729 -5.17 10.46 12.65
CA PHE A 729 -4.16 9.91 11.75
C PHE A 729 -4.12 8.38 11.89
N GLN A 730 -4.40 7.67 10.80
CA GLN A 730 -4.38 6.21 10.76
C GLN A 730 -3.33 5.72 9.77
N THR A 731 -2.56 4.73 10.18
CA THR A 731 -1.72 3.96 9.25
C THR A 731 -2.10 2.50 9.29
N VAL A 732 -2.42 1.92 8.14
CA VAL A 732 -2.76 0.50 8.01
C VAL A 732 -1.64 -0.17 7.23
N TYR A 733 -0.75 -0.90 7.92
CA TYR A 733 0.26 -1.67 7.22
C TYR A 733 -0.39 -2.75 6.37
N ASN A 734 -0.16 -2.69 5.07
CA ASN A 734 -0.58 -3.75 4.15
C ASN A 734 0.61 -4.18 3.30
N ARG A 735 1.14 -5.35 3.67
CA ARG A 735 2.32 -5.96 3.08
C ARG A 735 2.17 -6.27 1.60
N LEU A 736 0.96 -6.59 1.14
CA LEU A 736 0.74 -7.00 -0.24
C LEU A 736 1.20 -5.91 -1.22
N TYR A 737 0.88 -4.64 -0.92
CA TYR A 737 1.35 -3.50 -1.71
C TYR A 737 2.88 -3.43 -1.80
N LEU A 738 3.60 -3.60 -0.68
CA LEU A 738 5.06 -3.58 -0.70
C LEU A 738 5.65 -4.78 -1.45
N ASP A 739 5.08 -5.97 -1.25
CA ASP A 739 5.53 -7.20 -1.92
C ASP A 739 5.41 -7.05 -3.44
N ASP A 740 4.35 -6.42 -3.93
CA ASP A 740 4.05 -6.27 -5.36
C ASP A 740 4.77 -5.07 -5.99
N VAL A 741 4.81 -3.91 -5.33
CA VAL A 741 5.57 -2.74 -5.83
C VAL A 741 7.06 -3.07 -5.95
N LEU A 742 7.61 -3.81 -4.98
CA LEU A 742 9.04 -4.16 -4.95
C LEU A 742 9.30 -5.55 -5.58
N LYS A 743 8.38 -6.06 -6.41
CA LYS A 743 8.44 -7.47 -6.84
C LYS A 743 9.74 -7.80 -7.58
N ASP A 744 10.16 -6.97 -8.51
CA ASP A 744 11.26 -7.27 -9.43
C ASP A 744 12.63 -6.71 -8.99
N LYS A 745 12.80 -6.38 -7.70
CA LYS A 745 14.00 -5.69 -7.20
C LYS A 745 14.88 -6.54 -6.29
N PRO A 746 15.95 -7.16 -6.83
CA PRO A 746 16.92 -7.89 -6.02
C PRO A 746 17.65 -6.91 -5.08
N GLY A 747 17.58 -7.15 -3.76
CA GLY A 747 18.23 -6.32 -2.72
C GLY A 747 17.26 -5.55 -1.82
N LEU A 748 16.06 -5.20 -2.31
CA LEU A 748 14.98 -4.62 -1.51
C LEU A 748 14.06 -5.68 -0.89
N MET A 749 14.18 -6.91 -1.38
CA MET A 749 13.45 -8.07 -0.92
C MET A 749 14.43 -9.11 -0.40
N ARG A 750 14.14 -9.67 0.78
CA ARG A 750 14.84 -10.82 1.36
C ARG A 750 13.86 -11.96 1.52
N MET A 751 14.33 -13.16 1.80
CA MET A 751 13.44 -14.24 2.22
C MET A 751 13.39 -14.28 3.75
N GLU A 752 12.17 -14.29 4.31
CA GLU A 752 11.91 -14.47 5.73
C GLU A 752 11.47 -15.90 6.00
N GLN A 753 12.02 -16.47 7.05
CA GLN A 753 11.65 -17.80 7.52
C GLN A 753 10.46 -17.68 8.48
N LEU A 754 9.28 -18.13 8.05
CA LEU A 754 8.07 -18.12 8.88
C LEU A 754 8.09 -19.25 9.92
N PHE A 755 8.55 -20.44 9.52
CA PHE A 755 8.77 -21.55 10.45
C PHE A 755 9.86 -22.48 9.91
N VAL A 756 10.56 -23.15 10.84
CA VAL A 756 11.41 -24.31 10.56
C VAL A 756 11.10 -25.39 11.57
N ASN A 757 10.87 -26.60 11.07
CA ASN A 757 10.77 -27.80 11.88
C ASN A 757 11.82 -28.81 11.44
N ILE A 758 12.51 -29.39 12.41
CA ILE A 758 13.61 -30.31 12.20
C ILE A 758 13.29 -31.60 12.95
N GLN A 759 13.20 -32.69 12.19
CA GLN A 759 12.91 -34.04 12.66
C GLN A 759 14.14 -34.94 12.54
#